data_AF-A0A1M5X3R9-F1
#
_entry.id   AF-A0A1M5X3R9-F1
#
_cell.length_a   1.000
_cell.length_b   1.000
_cell.length_c   1.000
_cell.angle_alpha   90.00
_cell.angle_beta   90.00
_cell.angle_gamma   90.00
#
_symmetry.space_group_name_H-M   'P 1'
#
loop_
_entity.id
_entity.type
_entity.pdbx_description
1 polymer ?
#
loop_
_entity_poly.entity_id
_entity_poly.type
_entity_poly.pdbx_seq_one_letter_code
_entity_poly.pdbx_strand_id
1 'polypeptide(L)'
;MFAEIRDNLPNLRERLLALSRDQKRLLQIITDALLIWIALWLAFFIRLDDMSKIEPLHGHAWLFALAPVISIPLFARFGLYRAVMRYFGNEAFTTIAKAVTSATALLALAIYIYGQPPAVIPRSVVIIYWMLCLMLIGGLRVVMRQYFSSDRISLRTKPSDRRHGKRKDVRPHVIIYGAGAAGNQLLLALRIGREMIPVAFVDDNPDLAGRIMAGLPVHNPGDLGQLLEDTGADEVLLAIPSASRMRRNEIIDILTSYPIYVRTIPGFMDLASGRVQVEALREVDIDDLLGRDAVQPRPDLFERCIRGQVVMVTGAGGSIGSELCRQIVRSAPRTLILFEHSEFGLYSIQTELETHLRNAGSHLRVVPILGSVRNQSRLFDVMSSWKVSTVYHAAAYKHVPMVERNIAEGIVNNTFGTLYAAQAALRAGVKNFVLISTDKAVRPTNIMGSTKRLAELVLQALASEAMPQLYGRSDGQATANGTRFTMVRFGNVLGSSGSVIPLFRQQIRKGGPVTVTHPDITRYFMTIPEAAQLVIQAGSMGAGGDVFVLDMGEPVKISQLAEKMVQLSGLSVRSARNLDGDIAIEFTGLRPGEKLYEELLIGDNVTDTEHPMIMRAQEKQLDWDTLKAALVELATAIKDDNYPEVRELFFRLVDGYKPDDAIVDLIHQQRAVERRGADQRA
;
A
#
# COMPACT_ATOMS: atom_id res chain seq x y z
N MET A 1 51.20 39.34 -7.50
CA MET A 1 51.11 39.16 -8.96
C MET A 1 50.55 37.80 -9.40
N PHE A 2 50.85 36.66 -8.75
CA PHE A 2 50.21 35.36 -9.09
C PHE A 2 48.87 35.07 -8.38
N ALA A 3 48.48 35.88 -7.39
CA ALA A 3 47.20 35.74 -6.68
C ALA A 3 46.04 36.50 -7.35
N GLU A 4 46.29 37.67 -7.95
CA GLU A 4 45.26 38.51 -8.59
C GLU A 4 44.76 38.00 -9.94
N ILE A 5 45.46 37.06 -10.58
CA ILE A 5 45.02 36.45 -11.85
C ILE A 5 43.93 35.38 -11.61
N ARG A 6 43.80 34.88 -10.37
CA ARG A 6 42.85 33.80 -10.04
C ARG A 6 41.42 34.27 -9.83
N ASP A 7 41.21 35.56 -9.52
CA ASP A 7 39.90 36.09 -9.13
C ASP A 7 39.11 36.79 -10.26
N ASN A 8 39.69 36.94 -11.47
CA ASN A 8 39.04 37.61 -12.61
C ASN A 8 38.68 36.70 -13.80
N LEU A 9 38.72 35.37 -13.63
CA LEU A 9 38.17 34.42 -14.59
C LEU A 9 36.86 33.87 -14.02
N PRO A 10 35.68 34.20 -14.61
CA PRO A 10 34.45 33.46 -14.33
C PRO A 10 34.79 31.99 -14.44
N ASN A 11 34.48 31.25 -13.39
CA ASN A 11 34.87 29.87 -13.19
C ASN A 11 34.67 29.14 -14.53
N LEU A 12 35.74 28.63 -15.16
CA LEU A 12 35.71 28.10 -16.53
C LEU A 12 34.52 27.14 -16.74
N ARG A 13 34.14 26.45 -15.67
CA ARG A 13 32.95 25.61 -15.52
C ARG A 13 31.63 26.35 -15.80
N GLU A 14 31.39 27.53 -15.23
CA GLU A 14 30.18 28.33 -15.43
C GLU A 14 30.05 28.84 -16.86
N ARG A 15 31.15 29.32 -17.45
CA ARG A 15 31.18 29.72 -18.86
C ARG A 15 30.88 28.55 -19.79
N LEU A 16 31.46 27.38 -19.54
CA LEU A 16 31.21 26.16 -20.32
C LEU A 16 29.78 25.62 -20.14
N LEU A 17 29.17 25.79 -18.96
CA LEU A 17 27.78 25.43 -18.70
C LEU A 17 26.79 26.39 -19.36
N ALA A 18 27.13 27.67 -19.50
CA ALA A 18 26.31 28.70 -20.13
C ALA A 18 26.24 28.58 -21.67
N LEU A 19 27.15 27.83 -22.31
CA LEU A 19 27.13 27.62 -23.76
C LEU A 19 25.85 26.90 -24.24
N SER A 20 25.34 27.29 -25.40
CA SER A 20 24.22 26.62 -26.07
C SER A 20 24.58 25.18 -26.45
N ARG A 21 23.57 24.35 -26.74
CA ARG A 21 23.78 22.94 -27.12
C ARG A 21 24.68 22.81 -28.35
N ASP A 22 24.49 23.68 -29.33
CA ASP A 22 25.28 23.69 -30.57
C ASP A 22 26.70 24.19 -30.34
N GLN A 23 26.90 25.18 -29.47
CA GLN A 23 28.23 25.66 -29.07
C GLN A 23 29.03 24.57 -28.34
N LYS A 24 28.39 23.83 -27.43
CA LYS A 24 29.04 22.69 -26.73
C LYS A 24 29.43 21.58 -27.69
N ARG A 25 28.55 21.28 -28.66
CA ARG A 25 28.81 20.29 -29.71
C ARG A 25 29.95 20.72 -30.61
N LEU A 26 29.96 21.99 -31.05
CA LEU A 26 31.04 22.54 -31.87
C LEU A 26 32.38 22.50 -31.13
N LEU A 27 32.39 22.88 -29.85
CA LEU A 27 33.58 22.81 -29.01
C LEU A 27 34.13 21.37 -28.89
N GLN A 28 33.25 20.38 -28.72
CA GLN A 28 33.65 18.96 -28.68
C GLN A 28 34.24 18.49 -30.01
N ILE A 29 33.63 18.88 -31.14
CA ILE A 29 34.13 18.53 -32.49
C ILE A 29 35.52 19.14 -32.73
N ILE A 30 35.71 20.42 -32.40
CA ILE A 30 37.01 21.10 -32.54
C ILE A 30 38.06 20.44 -31.65
N THR A 31 37.71 20.14 -30.39
CA THR A 31 38.63 19.51 -29.45
C THR A 31 39.03 18.11 -29.92
N ASP A 32 38.08 17.31 -30.38
CA ASP A 32 38.38 15.96 -30.86
C ASP A 32 39.20 15.99 -32.15
N ALA A 33 38.95 16.94 -33.06
CA ALA A 33 39.76 17.11 -34.28
C ALA A 33 41.23 17.43 -33.95
N LEU A 34 41.46 18.31 -32.94
CA LEU A 34 42.80 18.60 -32.44
C LEU A 34 43.44 17.39 -31.77
N LEU A 35 42.70 16.64 -30.94
CA LEU A 35 43.20 15.43 -30.30
C LEU A 35 43.56 14.33 -31.29
N ILE A 36 42.78 14.17 -32.36
CA ILE A 36 43.10 13.25 -33.46
C ILE A 36 44.42 13.66 -34.12
N TRP A 37 44.59 14.95 -34.39
CA TRP A 37 45.81 15.49 -35.01
C TRP A 37 47.04 15.26 -34.12
N ILE A 38 46.90 15.54 -32.81
CA ILE A 38 47.94 15.31 -31.80
C ILE A 38 48.24 13.81 -31.66
N ALA A 39 47.23 12.95 -31.64
CA ALA A 39 47.40 11.49 -31.53
C ALA A 39 48.19 10.94 -32.72
N LEU A 40 47.90 11.43 -33.94
CA LEU A 40 48.60 11.01 -35.15
C LEU A 40 50.05 11.49 -35.15
N TRP A 41 50.29 12.75 -34.77
CA TRP A 41 51.65 13.29 -34.63
C TRP A 41 52.47 12.52 -33.59
N LEU A 42 51.90 12.25 -32.42
CA LEU A 42 52.53 11.45 -31.37
C LEU A 42 52.81 10.02 -31.84
N ALA A 43 51.93 9.42 -32.64
CA ALA A 43 52.15 8.08 -33.18
C ALA A 43 53.36 8.02 -34.13
N PHE A 44 53.56 9.05 -34.96
CA PHE A 44 54.76 9.18 -35.78
C PHE A 44 56.00 9.45 -34.93
N PHE A 45 55.91 10.33 -33.95
CA PHE A 45 57.02 10.66 -33.05
C PHE A 45 57.51 9.43 -32.29
N ILE A 46 56.62 8.70 -31.63
CA ILE A 46 56.94 7.46 -30.89
C ILE A 46 57.54 6.40 -31.80
N ARG A 47 57.14 6.37 -33.09
CA ARG A 47 57.61 5.33 -34.02
C ARG A 47 58.94 5.64 -34.68
N LEU A 48 59.16 6.89 -35.05
CA LEU A 48 60.31 7.33 -35.86
C LEU A 48 61.46 7.87 -35.01
N ASP A 49 61.18 8.24 -33.75
CA ASP A 49 62.15 8.77 -32.76
C ASP A 49 62.98 9.96 -33.27
N ASP A 50 62.48 10.63 -34.32
CA ASP A 50 63.17 11.68 -35.05
C ASP A 50 62.15 12.65 -35.64
N MET A 51 62.10 13.86 -35.07
CA MET A 51 61.15 14.91 -35.46
C MET A 51 61.32 15.36 -36.90
N SER A 52 62.54 15.24 -37.47
CA SER A 52 62.85 15.71 -38.82
C SER A 52 62.20 14.87 -39.92
N LYS A 53 61.75 13.65 -39.59
CA LYS A 53 61.09 12.71 -40.52
C LYS A 53 59.57 12.83 -40.53
N ILE A 54 59.01 13.66 -39.65
CA ILE A 54 57.57 13.92 -39.60
C ILE A 54 57.29 15.15 -40.45
N GLU A 55 56.55 14.97 -41.52
CA GLU A 55 56.17 16.08 -42.42
C GLU A 55 54.64 16.27 -42.45
N PRO A 56 54.01 16.84 -41.39
CA PRO A 56 52.56 16.99 -41.31
C PRO A 56 51.97 17.91 -42.38
N LEU A 57 52.79 18.76 -43.00
CA LEU A 57 52.39 19.74 -44.01
C LEU A 57 52.88 19.41 -45.43
N HIS A 58 53.68 18.34 -45.59
CA HIS A 58 54.17 17.88 -46.89
C HIS A 58 53.81 16.40 -47.09
N GLY A 59 54.77 15.47 -47.01
CA GLY A 59 54.55 14.06 -47.38
C GLY A 59 53.44 13.34 -46.62
N HIS A 60 53.13 13.76 -45.39
CA HIS A 60 52.08 13.18 -44.55
C HIS A 60 50.79 14.02 -44.49
N ALA A 61 50.74 15.17 -45.17
CA ALA A 61 49.63 16.12 -45.06
C ALA A 61 48.26 15.51 -45.38
N TRP A 62 48.22 14.64 -46.39
CA TRP A 62 47.01 13.93 -46.78
C TRP A 62 46.47 13.07 -45.63
N LEU A 63 47.34 12.45 -44.82
CA LEU A 63 46.93 11.59 -43.70
C LEU A 63 46.41 12.42 -42.52
N PHE A 64 47.06 13.54 -42.22
CA PHE A 64 46.63 14.49 -41.20
C PHE A 64 45.32 15.20 -41.55
N ALA A 65 45.03 15.39 -42.84
CA ALA A 65 43.72 15.87 -43.30
C ALA A 65 42.65 14.77 -43.27
N LEU A 66 43.00 13.55 -43.69
CA LEU A 66 42.05 12.45 -43.82
C LEU A 66 41.60 11.89 -42.46
N ALA A 67 42.48 11.87 -41.45
CA ALA A 67 42.17 11.29 -40.13
C ALA A 67 40.98 11.98 -39.42
N PRO A 68 40.90 13.33 -39.31
CA PRO A 68 39.70 14.01 -38.81
C PRO A 68 38.47 13.83 -39.71
N VAL A 69 38.66 13.85 -41.04
CA VAL A 69 37.56 13.70 -42.02
C VAL A 69 36.86 12.36 -41.90
N ILE A 70 37.59 11.28 -41.58
CA ILE A 70 37.00 9.96 -41.34
C ILE A 70 36.44 9.85 -39.91
N SER A 71 37.18 10.35 -38.91
CA SER A 71 36.87 10.09 -37.50
C SER A 71 35.67 10.91 -37.00
N ILE A 72 35.57 12.19 -37.36
CA ILE A 72 34.51 13.08 -36.86
C ILE A 72 33.09 12.61 -37.29
N PRO A 73 32.83 12.24 -38.57
CA PRO A 73 31.52 11.71 -38.97
C PRO A 73 31.17 10.39 -38.28
N LEU A 74 32.15 9.51 -38.08
CA LEU A 74 31.93 8.27 -37.34
C LEU A 74 31.60 8.55 -35.88
N PHE A 75 32.34 9.44 -35.20
CA PHE A 75 32.05 9.82 -33.83
C PHE A 75 30.64 10.43 -33.71
N ALA A 76 30.23 11.24 -34.68
CA ALA A 76 28.86 11.75 -34.75
C ALA A 76 27.81 10.65 -34.94
N ARG A 77 28.07 9.65 -35.81
CA ARG A 77 27.16 8.53 -36.07
C ARG A 77 27.02 7.57 -34.88
N PHE A 78 28.13 7.29 -34.18
CA PHE A 78 28.13 6.53 -32.93
C PHE A 78 27.58 7.33 -31.74
N GLY A 79 27.25 8.61 -31.93
CA GLY A 79 26.55 9.42 -30.93
C GLY A 79 27.45 10.06 -29.87
N LEU A 80 28.77 10.14 -30.10
CA LEU A 80 29.73 10.76 -29.15
C LEU A 80 29.45 12.24 -28.86
N TYR A 81 28.68 12.91 -29.72
CA TYR A 81 28.31 14.33 -29.61
C TYR A 81 26.86 14.57 -29.20
N ARG A 82 26.09 13.52 -28.87
CA ARG A 82 24.73 13.68 -28.35
C ARG A 82 24.83 14.13 -26.88
N ALA A 83 24.31 15.32 -26.61
CA ALA A 83 24.46 16.02 -25.33
C ALA A 83 23.66 15.38 -24.18
N VAL A 84 24.12 14.22 -23.68
CA VAL A 84 23.73 13.64 -22.39
C VAL A 84 24.97 13.09 -21.67
N MET A 85 26.05 13.89 -21.61
CA MET A 85 27.28 13.53 -20.87
C MET A 85 27.10 13.42 -19.33
N ARG A 86 25.87 13.56 -18.82
CA ARG A 86 25.54 13.49 -17.40
C ARG A 86 25.17 12.08 -16.91
N TYR A 87 24.89 11.14 -17.82
CA TYR A 87 24.36 9.80 -17.46
C TYR A 87 25.01 8.64 -18.22
N PHE A 88 26.24 8.80 -18.72
CA PHE A 88 26.95 7.70 -19.36
C PHE A 88 27.62 6.79 -18.31
N GLY A 89 27.02 5.63 -18.09
CA GLY A 89 27.63 4.49 -17.38
C GLY A 89 28.64 3.73 -18.26
N ASN A 90 28.70 2.41 -18.09
CA ASN A 90 29.64 1.53 -18.83
C ASN A 90 29.45 1.58 -20.36
N GLU A 91 28.27 1.98 -20.85
CA GLU A 91 27.96 2.06 -22.28
C GLU A 91 28.78 3.11 -23.04
N ALA A 92 29.20 4.21 -22.40
CA ALA A 92 30.07 5.21 -23.05
C ALA A 92 31.41 4.62 -23.47
N PHE A 93 32.01 3.80 -22.61
CA PHE A 93 33.30 3.18 -22.89
C PHE A 93 33.21 2.29 -24.12
N THR A 94 32.15 1.48 -24.21
CA THR A 94 31.90 0.63 -25.38
C THR A 94 31.64 1.44 -26.66
N THR A 95 31.00 2.60 -26.54
CA THR A 95 30.71 3.48 -27.69
C THR A 95 31.98 4.14 -28.22
N ILE A 96 32.84 4.65 -27.33
CA ILE A 96 34.14 5.22 -27.69
C ILE A 96 35.04 4.16 -28.34
N ALA A 97 35.10 2.95 -27.75
CA ALA A 97 35.89 1.85 -28.28
C ALA A 97 35.46 1.46 -29.70
N LYS A 98 34.15 1.31 -29.96
CA LYS A 98 33.61 1.01 -31.30
C LYS A 98 33.91 2.13 -32.29
N ALA A 99 33.73 3.39 -31.88
CA ALA A 99 33.92 4.54 -32.76
C ALA A 99 35.39 4.74 -33.19
N VAL A 100 36.32 4.69 -32.23
CA VAL A 100 37.77 4.85 -32.49
C VAL A 100 38.31 3.67 -33.29
N THR A 101 37.88 2.44 -32.98
CA THR A 101 38.31 1.24 -33.71
C THR A 101 37.83 1.27 -35.16
N SER A 102 36.57 1.64 -35.40
CA SER A 102 36.03 1.76 -36.76
C SER A 102 36.74 2.85 -37.57
N ALA A 103 37.00 4.02 -36.95
CA ALA A 103 37.71 5.11 -37.61
C ALA A 103 39.16 4.74 -37.96
N THR A 104 39.85 4.06 -37.04
CA THR A 104 41.24 3.64 -37.28
C THR A 104 41.32 2.53 -38.32
N ALA A 105 40.37 1.60 -38.35
CA ALA A 105 40.29 0.56 -39.38
C ALA A 105 40.08 1.15 -40.79
N LEU A 106 39.20 2.16 -40.92
CA LEU A 106 39.02 2.86 -42.21
C LEU A 106 40.25 3.66 -42.61
N LEU A 107 40.94 4.29 -41.66
CA LEU A 107 42.19 4.99 -41.93
C LEU A 107 43.30 4.01 -42.39
N ALA A 108 43.40 2.85 -41.75
CA ALA A 108 44.32 1.78 -42.14
C ALA A 108 44.03 1.26 -43.56
N LEU A 109 42.75 1.08 -43.89
CA LEU A 109 42.31 0.70 -45.23
C LEU A 109 42.67 1.78 -46.27
N ALA A 110 42.47 3.06 -45.94
CA ALA A 110 42.86 4.16 -46.83
C ALA A 110 44.37 4.19 -47.08
N ILE A 111 45.19 3.97 -46.04
CA ILE A 111 46.66 3.84 -46.18
C ILE A 111 47.02 2.65 -47.09
N TYR A 112 46.34 1.51 -46.94
CA TYR A 112 46.58 0.32 -47.76
C TYR A 112 46.21 0.55 -49.23
N ILE A 113 45.05 1.16 -49.51
CA ILE A 113 44.57 1.44 -50.87
C ILE A 113 45.46 2.45 -51.59
N TYR A 114 46.00 3.44 -50.87
CA TYR A 114 46.87 4.46 -51.46
C TYR A 114 48.15 3.85 -52.07
N GLY A 115 48.61 2.69 -51.57
CA GLY A 115 49.65 1.87 -52.19
C GLY A 115 51.07 2.42 -52.09
N GLN A 116 51.32 3.62 -52.65
CA GLN A 116 52.61 4.31 -52.62
C GLN A 116 52.48 5.75 -52.06
N PRO A 117 52.44 5.92 -50.72
CA PRO A 117 52.36 7.24 -50.11
C PRO A 117 53.61 8.08 -50.39
N PRO A 118 53.49 9.43 -50.47
CA PRO A 118 54.62 10.33 -50.73
C PRO A 118 55.73 10.26 -49.68
N ALA A 119 55.38 9.79 -48.47
CA ALA A 119 56.30 9.48 -47.40
C ALA A 119 55.99 8.09 -46.81
N VAL A 120 57.02 7.39 -46.34
CA VAL A 120 56.89 6.04 -45.78
C VAL A 120 56.09 6.09 -44.48
N ILE A 121 54.98 5.37 -44.43
CA ILE A 121 54.15 5.22 -43.22
C ILE A 121 54.39 3.83 -42.63
N PRO A 122 55.10 3.71 -41.50
CA PRO A 122 55.25 2.42 -40.83
C PRO A 122 53.88 1.88 -40.38
N ARG A 123 53.58 0.61 -40.70
CA ARG A 123 52.29 -0.02 -40.35
C ARG A 123 51.96 0.02 -38.85
N SER A 124 52.99 0.04 -38.00
CA SER A 124 52.86 0.18 -36.54
C SER A 124 52.30 1.54 -36.10
N VAL A 125 52.41 2.60 -36.91
CA VAL A 125 51.84 3.93 -36.59
C VAL A 125 50.33 3.82 -36.42
N VAL A 126 49.66 2.98 -37.21
CA VAL A 126 48.20 2.77 -37.13
C VAL A 126 47.79 2.20 -35.75
N ILE A 127 48.56 1.24 -35.23
CA ILE A 127 48.29 0.60 -33.94
C ILE A 127 48.56 1.59 -32.79
N ILE A 128 49.68 2.33 -32.86
CA ILE A 128 50.04 3.34 -31.86
C ILE A 128 48.98 4.46 -31.85
N TYR A 129 48.57 4.92 -33.04
CA TYR A 129 47.50 5.91 -33.22
C TYR A 129 46.18 5.43 -32.62
N TRP A 130 45.78 4.18 -32.87
CA TRP A 130 44.57 3.59 -32.28
C TRP A 130 44.59 3.66 -30.74
N MET A 131 45.70 3.25 -30.13
CA MET A 131 45.87 3.29 -28.67
C MET A 131 45.85 4.72 -28.12
N LEU A 132 46.54 5.66 -28.79
CA LEU A 132 46.58 7.07 -28.39
C LEU A 132 45.22 7.74 -28.53
N CYS A 133 44.46 7.45 -29.58
CA CYS A 133 43.09 7.96 -29.73
C CYS A 133 42.16 7.44 -28.64
N LEU A 134 42.23 6.15 -28.29
CA LEU A 134 41.46 5.59 -27.17
C LEU A 134 41.83 6.28 -25.85
N MET A 135 43.12 6.52 -25.61
CA MET A 135 43.60 7.16 -24.39
C MET A 135 43.23 8.64 -24.32
N LEU A 136 43.45 9.42 -25.39
CA LEU A 136 43.25 10.87 -25.39
C LEU A 136 41.76 11.22 -25.43
N ILE A 137 40.99 10.59 -26.32
CA ILE A 137 39.55 10.86 -26.44
C ILE A 137 38.83 10.25 -25.23
N GLY A 138 39.12 8.99 -24.88
CA GLY A 138 38.55 8.34 -23.71
C GLY A 138 38.92 9.04 -22.41
N GLY A 139 40.19 9.39 -22.23
CA GLY A 139 40.71 10.10 -21.07
C GLY A 139 40.07 11.47 -20.89
N LEU A 140 40.00 12.29 -21.95
CA LEU A 140 39.32 13.58 -21.90
C LEU A 140 37.85 13.42 -21.47
N ARG A 141 37.13 12.41 -21.96
CA ARG A 141 35.74 12.18 -21.58
C ARG A 141 35.59 11.75 -20.11
N VAL A 142 36.53 10.96 -19.57
CA VAL A 142 36.55 10.60 -18.15
C VAL A 142 36.85 11.82 -17.28
N VAL A 143 37.84 12.62 -17.65
CA VAL A 143 38.21 13.86 -16.93
C VAL A 143 37.04 14.86 -16.96
N MET A 144 36.43 15.08 -18.12
CA MET A 144 35.26 15.96 -18.24
C MET A 144 34.07 15.42 -17.43
N ARG A 145 33.84 14.11 -17.43
CA ARG A 145 32.82 13.50 -16.56
C ARG A 145 33.11 13.79 -15.10
N GLN A 146 34.31 13.56 -14.61
CA GLN A 146 34.67 13.82 -13.20
C GLN A 146 34.57 15.31 -12.86
N TYR A 147 35.08 16.19 -13.73
CA TYR A 147 35.07 17.65 -13.53
C TYR A 147 33.64 18.22 -13.46
N PHE A 148 32.74 17.76 -14.34
CA PHE A 148 31.34 18.23 -14.35
C PHE A 148 30.41 17.45 -13.40
N SER A 149 30.79 16.23 -12.99
CA SER A 149 30.06 15.41 -12.00
C SER A 149 30.53 15.61 -10.56
N SER A 150 31.51 16.50 -10.33
CA SER A 150 31.94 16.98 -9.00
C SER A 150 30.86 17.88 -8.38
N ASP A 151 29.76 17.24 -7.98
CA ASP A 151 28.91 17.55 -6.82
C ASP A 151 29.15 16.49 -5.72
N ARG A 152 30.21 15.70 -5.85
CA ARG A 152 30.65 14.71 -4.87
C ARG A 152 32.08 15.04 -4.50
N ILE A 153 32.25 15.73 -3.37
CA ILE A 153 33.42 15.84 -2.46
C ILE A 153 33.25 17.20 -1.76
N SER A 154 32.24 17.29 -0.91
CA SER A 154 32.17 18.23 0.22
C SER A 154 31.89 17.42 1.48
N LEU A 155 32.70 16.38 1.68
CA LEU A 155 32.90 15.74 2.97
C LEU A 155 34.34 16.02 3.40
N ARG A 156 34.53 17.23 3.92
CA ARG A 156 35.65 17.61 4.79
C ARG A 156 35.16 18.73 5.69
N THR A 157 34.18 18.41 6.52
CA THR A 157 33.91 19.16 7.76
C THR A 157 35.07 18.90 8.72
N LYS A 158 36.10 19.74 8.65
CA LYS A 158 36.85 20.10 9.86
C LYS A 158 36.20 21.37 10.44
N PRO A 159 36.01 21.43 11.75
CA PRO A 159 35.30 22.53 12.40
C PRO A 159 36.22 23.74 12.47
N SER A 160 35.89 24.81 11.76
CA SER A 160 36.41 26.13 12.10
C SER A 160 35.39 27.21 11.76
N ASP A 161 35.10 28.00 12.78
CA ASP A 161 34.46 29.31 12.76
C ASP A 161 32.98 29.40 12.41
N ARG A 162 32.20 29.13 13.46
CA ARG A 162 31.08 29.99 13.86
C ARG A 162 31.40 31.46 13.60
N ARG A 163 30.77 32.06 12.59
CA ARG A 163 30.01 33.32 12.69
C ARG A 163 29.54 33.77 11.30
N HIS A 164 28.25 34.13 11.24
CA HIS A 164 27.50 34.77 10.16
C HIS A 164 26.69 33.86 9.21
N GLY A 165 25.36 33.91 9.38
CA GLY A 165 24.39 33.75 8.29
C GLY A 165 23.81 32.36 8.04
N LYS A 166 23.04 31.79 8.99
CA LYS A 166 22.25 30.56 8.78
C LYS A 166 21.19 30.77 7.69
N ARG A 167 21.44 30.30 6.47
CA ARG A 167 20.38 29.69 5.65
C ARG A 167 20.42 28.20 5.96
N LYS A 168 19.53 27.74 6.85
CA LYS A 168 19.28 26.30 7.04
C LYS A 168 18.86 25.75 5.67
N ASP A 169 19.57 24.73 5.19
CA ASP A 169 19.02 23.86 4.15
C ASP A 169 17.72 23.27 4.73
N VAL A 170 16.58 23.56 4.11
CA VAL A 170 15.23 23.30 4.68
C VAL A 170 14.82 21.82 4.46
N ARG A 171 15.71 21.02 3.88
CA ARG A 171 15.41 19.64 3.49
C ARG A 171 15.56 18.71 4.69
N PRO A 172 14.58 17.82 4.95
CA PRO A 172 14.65 16.92 6.09
C PRO A 172 15.79 15.92 5.96
N HIS A 173 16.52 15.73 7.06
CA HIS A 173 17.55 14.70 7.19
C HIS A 173 16.90 13.37 7.54
N VAL A 174 17.28 12.30 6.83
CA VAL A 174 16.62 11.00 6.97
C VAL A 174 17.61 9.88 7.23
N ILE A 175 17.28 9.02 8.18
CA ILE A 175 17.97 7.74 8.42
C ILE A 175 17.21 6.65 7.69
N ILE A 176 17.91 5.75 7.01
CA ILE A 176 17.28 4.59 6.37
C ILE A 176 17.51 3.35 7.24
N TYR A 177 16.43 2.79 7.80
CA TYR A 177 16.48 1.54 8.55
C TYR A 177 16.35 0.36 7.58
N GLY A 178 17.43 -0.38 7.38
CA GLY A 178 17.61 -1.45 6.40
C GLY A 178 18.64 -1.07 5.34
N ALA A 179 19.85 -1.61 5.43
CA ALA A 179 20.94 -1.45 4.45
C ALA A 179 20.91 -2.52 3.35
N GLY A 180 19.84 -3.31 3.25
CA GLY A 180 19.62 -4.33 2.21
C GLY A 180 19.34 -3.75 0.81
N ALA A 181 18.82 -4.59 -0.08
CA ALA A 181 18.53 -4.19 -1.47
C ALA A 181 17.52 -3.04 -1.56
N ALA A 182 16.44 -3.10 -0.77
CA ALA A 182 15.39 -2.09 -0.77
C ALA A 182 15.87 -0.73 -0.24
N GLY A 183 16.65 -0.71 0.85
CA GLY A 183 17.25 0.52 1.38
C GLY A 183 18.27 1.15 0.44
N ASN A 184 19.08 0.35 -0.26
CA ASN A 184 19.98 0.87 -1.28
C ASN A 184 19.24 1.48 -2.47
N GLN A 185 18.13 0.87 -2.92
CA GLN A 185 17.28 1.45 -3.96
C GLN A 185 16.63 2.76 -3.50
N LEU A 186 16.14 2.81 -2.26
CA LEU A 186 15.59 4.02 -1.66
C LEU A 186 16.64 5.14 -1.60
N LEU A 187 17.87 4.85 -1.14
CA LEU A 187 18.97 5.81 -1.12
C LEU A 187 19.24 6.41 -2.52
N LEU A 188 19.23 5.59 -3.56
CA LEU A 188 19.39 6.07 -4.93
C LEU A 188 18.22 6.98 -5.35
N ALA A 189 16.99 6.61 -5.02
CA ALA A 189 15.79 7.42 -5.31
C ALA A 189 15.84 8.78 -4.58
N LEU A 190 16.20 8.81 -3.30
CA LEU A 190 16.33 10.04 -2.51
C LEU A 190 17.40 10.99 -3.09
N ARG A 191 18.54 10.44 -3.51
CA ARG A 191 19.61 11.23 -4.15
C ARG A 191 19.21 11.84 -5.48
N ILE A 192 18.30 11.19 -6.21
CA ILE A 192 17.74 11.71 -7.46
C ILE A 192 16.70 12.79 -7.17
N GLY A 193 15.76 12.52 -6.26
CA GLY A 193 14.68 13.44 -5.91
C GLY A 193 15.17 14.74 -5.25
N ARG A 194 16.28 14.70 -4.51
CA ARG A 194 16.90 15.85 -3.80
C ARG A 194 16.00 16.52 -2.76
N GLU A 195 14.82 15.96 -2.44
CA GLU A 195 13.88 16.46 -1.44
C GLU A 195 14.31 16.16 0.00
N MET A 196 14.98 15.02 0.20
CA MET A 196 15.48 14.55 1.50
C MET A 196 16.99 14.32 1.46
N ILE A 197 17.65 14.47 2.61
CA ILE A 197 19.09 14.27 2.75
C ILE A 197 19.32 12.99 3.58
N PRO A 198 19.69 11.86 2.96
CA PRO A 198 19.97 10.65 3.69
C PRO A 198 21.32 10.76 4.42
N VAL A 199 21.32 10.53 5.74
CA VAL A 199 22.49 10.77 6.61
C VAL A 199 23.20 9.48 7.06
N ALA A 200 22.46 8.39 7.27
CA ALA A 200 23.00 7.13 7.74
C ALA A 200 22.06 5.95 7.40
N PHE A 201 22.62 4.74 7.46
CA PHE A 201 21.87 3.49 7.52
C PHE A 201 21.88 2.93 8.94
N VAL A 202 20.81 2.23 9.30
CA VAL A 202 20.74 1.35 10.49
C VAL A 202 20.32 -0.03 10.02
N ASP A 203 21.02 -1.10 10.42
CA ASP A 203 20.67 -2.47 10.01
C ASP A 203 20.92 -3.46 11.15
N ASP A 204 20.05 -4.47 11.26
CA ASP A 204 20.14 -5.49 12.29
C ASP A 204 21.33 -6.45 12.09
N ASN A 205 21.87 -6.53 10.87
CA ASN A 205 22.99 -7.40 10.55
C ASN A 205 24.31 -6.84 11.13
N PRO A 206 24.92 -7.50 12.14
CA PRO A 206 26.16 -7.01 12.75
C PRO A 206 27.33 -6.97 11.77
N ASP A 207 27.31 -7.77 10.70
CA ASP A 207 28.36 -7.75 9.67
C ASP A 207 28.37 -6.45 8.88
N LEU A 208 27.24 -5.74 8.80
CA LEU A 208 27.10 -4.50 8.08
C LEU A 208 27.48 -3.28 8.92
N ALA A 209 27.42 -3.39 10.25
CA ALA A 209 27.74 -2.30 11.17
C ALA A 209 29.19 -1.80 11.00
N GLY A 210 29.37 -0.47 11.04
CA GLY A 210 30.66 0.19 10.83
C GLY A 210 31.14 0.22 9.38
N ARG A 211 30.44 -0.42 8.44
CA ARG A 211 30.76 -0.32 7.00
C ARG A 211 30.16 0.93 6.39
N ILE A 212 30.68 1.31 5.22
CA ILE A 212 30.14 2.40 4.40
C ILE A 212 29.42 1.79 3.19
N MET A 213 28.10 1.98 3.11
CA MET A 213 27.25 1.56 1.99
C MET A 213 26.88 2.74 1.12
N ALA A 214 27.28 2.70 -0.16
CA ALA A 214 27.02 3.75 -1.13
C ALA A 214 27.40 5.17 -0.64
N GLY A 215 28.38 5.29 0.26
CA GLY A 215 28.87 6.54 0.84
C GLY A 215 28.18 7.00 2.13
N LEU A 216 27.31 6.19 2.74
CA LEU A 216 26.73 6.42 4.07
C LEU A 216 27.21 5.36 5.07
N PRO A 217 27.51 5.72 6.32
CA PRO A 217 27.85 4.75 7.36
C PRO A 217 26.62 3.92 7.75
N VAL A 218 26.86 2.66 8.11
CA VAL A 218 25.84 1.75 8.67
C VAL A 218 26.10 1.61 10.17
N HIS A 219 25.06 1.83 10.98
CA HIS A 219 25.10 1.76 12.44
C HIS A 219 24.26 0.59 12.95
N ASN A 220 24.52 0.17 14.18
CA ASN A 220 23.67 -0.82 14.85
C ASN A 220 22.39 -0.14 15.37
N PRO A 221 21.28 -0.89 15.51
CA PRO A 221 20.04 -0.38 16.09
C PRO A 221 20.20 0.15 17.53
N GLY A 222 21.14 -0.42 18.30
CA GLY A 222 21.44 0.05 19.66
C GLY A 222 22.04 1.46 19.72
N ASP A 223 22.65 1.92 18.64
CA ASP A 223 23.27 3.25 18.55
C ASP A 223 22.28 4.34 18.07
N LEU A 224 21.02 3.96 17.83
CA LEU A 224 20.04 4.83 17.18
C LEU A 224 19.83 6.13 17.92
N GLY A 225 19.73 6.11 19.26
CA GLY A 225 19.54 7.32 20.05
C GLY A 225 20.67 8.33 19.87
N GLN A 226 21.93 7.89 19.95
CA GLN A 226 23.09 8.74 19.72
C GLN A 226 23.16 9.22 18.27
N LEU A 227 22.84 8.34 17.31
CA LEU A 227 22.81 8.66 15.89
C LEU A 227 21.81 9.78 15.57
N LEU A 228 20.64 9.77 16.21
CA LEU A 228 19.62 10.81 16.05
C LEU A 228 20.11 12.18 16.52
N GLU A 229 20.78 12.23 17.68
CA GLU A 229 21.36 13.46 18.22
C GLU A 229 22.51 14.00 17.37
N ASP A 230 23.42 13.11 16.94
CA ASP A 230 24.62 13.48 16.18
C ASP A 230 24.29 13.94 14.74
N THR A 231 23.28 13.32 14.13
CA THR A 231 22.90 13.63 12.74
C THR A 231 21.81 14.68 12.62
N GLY A 232 21.03 14.92 13.68
CA GLY A 232 19.86 15.79 13.65
C GLY A 232 18.80 15.30 12.65
N ALA A 233 18.62 13.99 12.55
CA ALA A 233 17.64 13.39 11.64
C ALA A 233 16.21 13.79 12.02
N ASP A 234 15.45 14.24 11.02
CA ASP A 234 14.04 14.61 11.17
C ASP A 234 13.11 13.39 10.98
N GLU A 235 13.57 12.38 10.23
CA GLU A 235 12.76 11.19 9.92
C GLU A 235 13.57 9.88 9.82
N VAL A 236 12.89 8.76 10.10
CA VAL A 236 13.40 7.39 9.84
C VAL A 236 12.56 6.74 8.76
N LEU A 237 13.22 6.26 7.71
CA LEU A 237 12.62 5.53 6.60
C LEU A 237 12.87 4.03 6.78
N LEU A 238 11.84 3.28 7.15
CA LEU A 238 11.84 1.83 7.24
C LEU A 238 11.90 1.21 5.84
N ALA A 239 13.04 0.62 5.50
CA ALA A 239 13.34 -0.01 4.22
C ALA A 239 13.56 -1.52 4.33
N ILE A 240 12.70 -2.18 5.12
CA ILE A 240 12.73 -3.62 5.44
C ILE A 240 11.44 -4.35 5.01
N PRO A 241 11.02 -4.28 3.74
CA PRO A 241 9.73 -4.81 3.27
C PRO A 241 9.62 -6.35 3.36
N SER A 242 10.75 -7.05 3.50
CA SER A 242 10.85 -8.50 3.65
C SER A 242 10.87 -8.97 5.11
N ALA A 243 10.97 -8.07 6.09
CA ALA A 243 10.90 -8.45 7.49
C ALA A 243 9.49 -8.93 7.86
N SER A 244 9.36 -9.85 8.81
CA SER A 244 8.06 -10.28 9.35
C SER A 244 7.34 -9.11 10.03
N ARG A 245 6.01 -9.16 10.14
CA ARG A 245 5.24 -8.10 10.82
C ARG A 245 5.66 -7.96 12.28
N MET A 246 5.91 -9.09 12.95
CA MET A 246 6.41 -9.12 14.32
C MET A 246 7.72 -8.34 14.46
N ARG A 247 8.72 -8.61 13.59
CA ARG A 247 10.00 -7.90 13.64
C ARG A 247 9.86 -6.41 13.31
N ARG A 248 9.00 -6.05 12.35
CA ARG A 248 8.71 -4.64 12.07
C ARG A 248 8.10 -3.93 13.28
N ASN A 249 7.16 -4.58 13.98
CA ASN A 249 6.54 -4.03 15.18
C ASN A 249 7.57 -3.80 16.29
N GLU A 250 8.50 -4.75 16.52
CA GLU A 250 9.60 -4.56 17.49
C GLU A 250 10.45 -3.33 17.18
N ILE A 251 10.79 -3.13 15.90
CA ILE A 251 11.57 -1.97 15.45
C ILE A 251 10.76 -0.68 15.61
N ILE A 252 9.47 -0.71 15.27
CA ILE A 252 8.57 0.41 15.48
C ILE A 252 8.46 0.77 16.96
N ASP A 253 8.32 -0.20 17.85
CA ASP A 253 8.24 0.02 19.29
C ASP A 253 9.52 0.71 19.82
N ILE A 254 10.70 0.30 19.33
CA ILE A 254 11.96 0.99 19.62
C ILE A 254 11.91 2.44 19.10
N LEU A 255 11.46 2.64 17.86
CA LEU A 255 11.38 3.96 17.23
C LEU A 255 10.40 4.91 17.93
N THR A 256 9.28 4.41 18.47
CA THR A 256 8.30 5.23 19.21
C THR A 256 8.84 5.84 20.50
N SER A 257 9.97 5.33 21.01
CA SER A 257 10.66 5.92 22.17
C SER A 257 11.38 7.24 21.83
N TYR A 258 11.49 7.58 20.54
CA TYR A 258 12.15 8.79 20.06
C TYR A 258 11.14 9.74 19.40
N PRO A 259 11.32 11.07 19.52
CA PRO A 259 10.44 12.06 18.88
C PRO A 259 10.81 12.22 17.39
N ILE A 260 10.64 11.16 16.60
CA ILE A 260 11.01 11.16 15.18
C ILE A 260 9.86 10.67 14.30
N TYR A 261 9.72 11.28 13.12
CA TYR A 261 8.72 10.86 12.15
C TYR A 261 9.16 9.56 11.47
N VAL A 262 8.27 8.57 11.38
CA VAL A 262 8.60 7.28 10.79
C VAL A 262 7.75 7.04 9.54
N ARG A 263 8.42 6.76 8.41
CA ARG A 263 7.78 6.34 7.15
C ARG A 263 8.31 5.00 6.71
N THR A 264 7.49 4.23 6.01
CA THR A 264 7.85 2.89 5.51
C THR A 264 7.69 2.80 3.99
N ILE A 265 8.48 1.93 3.36
CA ILE A 265 8.27 1.56 1.96
C ILE A 265 7.27 0.40 1.85
N PRO A 266 6.35 0.44 0.87
CA PRO A 266 5.36 -0.63 0.69
C PRO A 266 6.03 -1.96 0.29
N GLY A 267 5.33 -3.06 0.57
CA GLY A 267 5.81 -4.41 0.27
C GLY A 267 5.99 -4.68 -1.23
N PHE A 268 6.77 -5.71 -1.58
CA PHE A 268 7.19 -6.03 -2.95
C PHE A 268 6.03 -6.15 -3.98
N MET A 269 4.83 -6.58 -3.56
CA MET A 269 3.65 -6.68 -4.43
C MET A 269 3.13 -5.33 -4.93
N ASP A 270 3.37 -4.24 -4.19
CA ASP A 270 3.00 -2.87 -4.58
C ASP A 270 4.09 -2.21 -5.48
N LEU A 271 5.26 -2.84 -5.59
CA LEU A 271 6.46 -2.33 -6.28
C LEU A 271 6.69 -2.94 -7.67
N ALA A 272 5.64 -3.47 -8.31
CA ALA A 272 5.70 -4.22 -9.59
C ALA A 272 6.39 -3.51 -10.78
N SER A 273 6.86 -2.26 -10.61
CA SER A 273 7.65 -1.48 -11.57
C SER A 273 9.18 -1.55 -11.34
N GLY A 274 9.66 -2.20 -10.28
CA GLY A 274 11.09 -2.35 -9.97
C GLY A 274 11.81 -1.03 -9.63
N ARG A 275 11.06 0.04 -9.32
CA ARG A 275 11.60 1.35 -8.92
C ARG A 275 10.87 1.82 -7.67
N VAL A 276 11.58 1.87 -6.54
CA VAL A 276 11.11 2.58 -5.35
C VAL A 276 11.10 4.07 -5.68
N GLN A 277 9.91 4.66 -5.75
CA GLN A 277 9.72 6.09 -5.93
C GLN A 277 9.59 6.75 -4.55
N VAL A 278 10.04 7.99 -4.40
CA VAL A 278 10.00 8.71 -3.12
C VAL A 278 8.55 8.99 -2.71
N GLU A 279 7.68 9.18 -3.69
CA GLU A 279 6.23 9.34 -3.58
C GLU A 279 5.53 8.08 -3.06
N ALA A 280 6.21 6.92 -3.06
CA ALA A 280 5.67 5.68 -2.53
C ALA A 280 5.87 5.53 -1.00
N LEU A 281 6.59 6.44 -0.34
CA LEU A 281 6.73 6.44 1.11
C LEU A 281 5.38 6.70 1.78
N ARG A 282 5.01 5.85 2.72
CA ARG A 282 3.75 5.96 3.47
C ARG A 282 4.06 6.09 4.96
N GLU A 283 3.16 6.72 5.72
CA GLU A 283 3.14 6.57 7.18
C GLU A 283 3.13 5.07 7.53
N VAL A 284 3.77 4.70 8.65
CA VAL A 284 3.75 3.32 9.14
C VAL A 284 2.30 2.82 9.19
N ASP A 285 2.06 1.66 8.57
CA ASP A 285 0.73 1.10 8.55
C ASP A 285 0.40 0.50 9.91
N ILE A 286 -0.84 0.68 10.33
CA ILE A 286 -1.35 0.15 11.60
C ILE A 286 -1.37 -1.39 11.60
N ASP A 287 -1.39 -1.96 10.40
CA ASP A 287 -1.14 -3.35 10.07
C ASP A 287 0.17 -3.90 10.67
N ASP A 288 1.19 -3.05 10.78
CA ASP A 288 2.47 -3.39 11.40
C ASP A 288 2.40 -3.32 12.94
N LEU A 289 1.38 -2.69 13.51
CA LEU A 289 1.18 -2.55 14.96
C LEU A 289 0.46 -3.75 15.60
N LEU A 290 -0.09 -4.67 14.80
CA LEU A 290 -0.79 -5.86 15.30
C LEU A 290 0.14 -6.91 15.93
N GLY A 291 1.45 -6.86 15.65
CA GLY A 291 2.43 -7.76 16.23
C GLY A 291 2.32 -9.24 15.84
N ARG A 292 1.42 -9.61 14.91
CA ARG A 292 1.27 -10.98 14.41
C ARG A 292 1.30 -11.04 12.88
N ASP A 293 1.79 -12.15 12.35
CA ASP A 293 1.77 -12.44 10.91
C ASP A 293 0.40 -12.97 10.48
N ALA A 294 0.00 -12.63 9.25
CA ALA A 294 -1.22 -13.16 8.65
C ALA A 294 -1.05 -14.62 8.23
N VAL A 295 -2.08 -15.43 8.42
CA VAL A 295 -2.07 -16.84 8.01
C VAL A 295 -2.24 -16.98 6.50
N GLN A 296 -1.43 -17.84 5.89
CA GLN A 296 -1.50 -18.09 4.45
C GLN A 296 -2.78 -18.84 4.07
N PRO A 297 -3.42 -18.49 2.93
CA PRO A 297 -4.64 -19.15 2.50
C PRO A 297 -4.36 -20.60 2.09
N ARG A 298 -5.21 -21.53 2.55
CA ARG A 298 -5.23 -22.92 2.09
C ARG A 298 -5.90 -23.01 0.71
N PRO A 299 -5.19 -23.39 -0.37
CA PRO A 299 -5.75 -23.34 -1.74
C PRO A 299 -7.00 -24.20 -1.93
N ASP A 300 -7.05 -25.37 -1.28
CA ASP A 300 -8.17 -26.31 -1.37
C ASP A 300 -9.48 -25.73 -0.82
N LEU A 301 -9.41 -25.02 0.32
CA LEU A 301 -10.56 -24.34 0.92
C LEU A 301 -10.94 -23.08 0.15
N PHE A 302 -9.96 -22.37 -0.39
CA PHE A 302 -10.20 -21.13 -1.11
C PHE A 302 -10.98 -21.36 -2.41
N GLU A 303 -10.69 -22.44 -3.13
CA GLU A 303 -11.25 -22.67 -4.46
C GLU A 303 -12.60 -23.39 -4.46
N ARG A 304 -12.91 -24.17 -3.41
CA ARG A 304 -14.07 -25.09 -3.32
C ARG A 304 -15.41 -24.45 -3.67
N CYS A 305 -15.65 -23.23 -3.21
CA CYS A 305 -16.91 -22.49 -3.41
C CYS A 305 -16.83 -21.40 -4.50
N ILE A 306 -15.70 -21.29 -5.20
CA ILE A 306 -15.42 -20.17 -6.12
C ILE A 306 -15.05 -20.64 -7.53
N ARG A 307 -14.08 -21.54 -7.67
CA ARG A 307 -13.48 -21.88 -8.96
C ARG A 307 -14.54 -22.41 -9.94
N GLY A 308 -14.63 -21.77 -11.10
CA GLY A 308 -15.58 -22.14 -12.15
C GLY A 308 -17.07 -21.94 -11.80
N GLN A 309 -17.39 -21.30 -10.68
CA GLN A 309 -18.75 -21.03 -10.22
C GLN A 309 -19.20 -19.59 -10.50
N VAL A 310 -20.51 -19.34 -10.44
CA VAL A 310 -21.05 -17.99 -10.42
C VAL A 310 -21.17 -17.55 -8.97
N VAL A 311 -20.39 -16.53 -8.61
CA VAL A 311 -20.30 -16.02 -7.23
C VAL A 311 -20.90 -14.62 -7.17
N MET A 312 -21.71 -14.36 -6.14
CA MET A 312 -22.31 -13.06 -5.90
C MET A 312 -21.84 -12.51 -4.55
N VAL A 313 -21.45 -11.24 -4.53
CA VAL A 313 -21.12 -10.51 -3.29
C VAL A 313 -22.15 -9.39 -3.13
N THR A 314 -22.91 -9.39 -2.03
CA THR A 314 -23.76 -8.24 -1.69
C THR A 314 -22.96 -7.25 -0.83
N GLY A 315 -23.19 -5.95 -0.98
CA GLY A 315 -22.36 -4.95 -0.30
C GLY A 315 -20.95 -4.91 -0.90
N ALA A 316 -20.85 -5.19 -2.21
CA ALA A 316 -19.58 -5.35 -2.93
C ALA A 316 -18.70 -4.10 -2.93
N GLY A 317 -19.27 -2.91 -2.73
CA GLY A 317 -18.54 -1.65 -2.60
C GLY A 317 -18.08 -1.34 -1.18
N GLY A 318 -18.49 -2.11 -0.17
CA GLY A 318 -18.06 -1.95 1.22
C GLY A 318 -16.61 -2.40 1.48
N SER A 319 -16.03 -2.08 2.64
CA SER A 319 -14.63 -2.42 2.95
C SER A 319 -14.35 -3.93 2.87
N ILE A 320 -15.21 -4.77 3.44
CA ILE A 320 -15.07 -6.24 3.39
C ILE A 320 -15.56 -6.79 2.05
N GLY A 321 -16.69 -6.28 1.53
CA GLY A 321 -17.24 -6.75 0.26
C GLY A 321 -16.30 -6.53 -0.93
N SER A 322 -15.65 -5.36 -1.00
CA SER A 322 -14.67 -5.06 -2.05
C SER A 322 -13.46 -5.99 -1.97
N GLU A 323 -12.97 -6.27 -0.76
CA GLU A 323 -11.86 -7.20 -0.58
C GLU A 323 -12.25 -8.64 -0.92
N LEU A 324 -13.44 -9.09 -0.52
CA LEU A 324 -13.97 -10.38 -0.95
C LEU A 324 -13.97 -10.46 -2.48
N CYS A 325 -14.40 -9.41 -3.18
CA CYS A 325 -14.37 -9.38 -4.64
C CYS A 325 -12.94 -9.51 -5.18
N ARG A 326 -11.95 -8.77 -4.63
CA ARG A 326 -10.54 -8.88 -5.03
C ARG A 326 -9.98 -10.29 -4.85
N GLN A 327 -10.28 -10.92 -3.72
CA GLN A 327 -9.83 -12.28 -3.40
C GLN A 327 -10.52 -13.34 -4.29
N ILE A 328 -11.82 -13.21 -4.50
CA ILE A 328 -12.63 -14.09 -5.34
C ILE A 328 -12.13 -14.06 -6.79
N VAL A 329 -11.84 -12.87 -7.36
CA VAL A 329 -11.32 -12.73 -8.73
C VAL A 329 -10.06 -13.56 -8.98
N ARG A 330 -9.15 -13.62 -8.00
CA ARG A 330 -7.89 -14.37 -8.09
C ARG A 330 -8.09 -15.89 -8.16
N SER A 331 -9.27 -16.38 -7.80
CA SER A 331 -9.60 -17.81 -7.69
C SER A 331 -10.39 -18.34 -8.90
N ALA A 332 -10.35 -17.61 -10.02
CA ALA A 332 -10.95 -17.98 -11.30
C ALA A 332 -12.43 -18.44 -11.22
N PRO A 333 -13.36 -17.61 -10.70
CA PRO A 333 -14.78 -17.87 -10.86
C PRO A 333 -15.18 -17.82 -12.33
N ARG A 334 -16.36 -18.34 -12.66
CA ARG A 334 -16.93 -18.20 -14.01
C ARG A 334 -17.49 -16.79 -14.22
N THR A 335 -18.12 -16.25 -13.18
CA THR A 335 -18.70 -14.90 -13.19
C THR A 335 -18.73 -14.40 -11.75
N LEU A 336 -18.35 -13.14 -11.56
CA LEU A 336 -18.48 -12.43 -10.30
C LEU A 336 -19.55 -11.36 -10.41
N ILE A 337 -20.60 -11.47 -9.61
CA ILE A 337 -21.69 -10.48 -9.52
C ILE A 337 -21.43 -9.58 -8.32
N LEU A 338 -21.34 -8.28 -8.60
CA LEU A 338 -21.20 -7.22 -7.61
C LEU A 338 -22.58 -6.64 -7.33
N PHE A 339 -23.19 -6.95 -6.20
CA PHE A 339 -24.50 -6.42 -5.83
C PHE A 339 -24.36 -5.35 -4.76
N GLU A 340 -24.75 -4.12 -5.06
CA GLU A 340 -24.47 -2.98 -4.19
C GLU A 340 -25.56 -1.92 -4.36
N HIS A 341 -25.92 -1.23 -3.27
CA HIS A 341 -26.92 -0.16 -3.29
C HIS A 341 -26.29 1.22 -3.55
N SER A 342 -25.00 1.36 -3.23
CA SER A 342 -24.23 2.58 -3.38
C SER A 342 -23.68 2.61 -4.79
N GLU A 343 -24.18 3.52 -5.62
CA GLU A 343 -23.68 3.72 -6.97
C GLU A 343 -22.16 3.95 -6.97
N PHE A 344 -21.67 4.84 -6.11
CA PHE A 344 -20.25 5.12 -5.97
C PHE A 344 -19.44 3.88 -5.55
N GLY A 345 -19.94 3.14 -4.55
CA GLY A 345 -19.28 1.91 -4.08
C GLY A 345 -19.18 0.88 -5.20
N LEU A 346 -20.26 0.67 -5.95
CA LEU A 346 -20.34 -0.26 -7.07
C LEU A 346 -19.40 0.15 -8.22
N TYR A 347 -19.46 1.41 -8.63
CA TYR A 347 -18.61 1.96 -9.69
C TYR A 347 -17.13 1.83 -9.35
N SER A 348 -16.75 2.14 -8.11
CA SER A 348 -15.36 2.12 -7.65
C SER A 348 -14.76 0.72 -7.73
N ILE A 349 -15.45 -0.28 -7.17
CA ILE A 349 -14.95 -1.65 -7.17
C ILE A 349 -15.01 -2.27 -8.58
N GLN A 350 -16.03 -1.97 -9.38
CA GLN A 350 -16.08 -2.43 -10.77
C GLN A 350 -14.88 -1.91 -11.56
N THR A 351 -14.63 -0.60 -11.52
CA THR A 351 -13.55 0.05 -12.27
C THR A 351 -12.19 -0.50 -11.87
N GLU A 352 -11.98 -0.73 -10.56
CA GLU A 352 -10.76 -1.33 -10.03
C GLU A 352 -10.53 -2.74 -10.60
N LEU A 353 -11.52 -3.64 -10.45
CA LEU A 353 -11.39 -5.03 -10.87
C LEU A 353 -11.25 -5.17 -12.38
N GLU A 354 -12.04 -4.44 -13.17
CA GLU A 354 -11.91 -4.49 -14.63
C GLU A 354 -10.56 -3.99 -15.12
N THR A 355 -9.98 -2.98 -14.46
CA THR A 355 -8.63 -2.49 -14.78
C THR A 355 -7.59 -3.56 -14.50
N HIS A 356 -7.67 -4.22 -13.34
CA HIS A 356 -6.78 -5.33 -13.00
C HIS A 356 -6.92 -6.50 -13.99
N LEU A 357 -8.15 -6.85 -14.39
CA LEU A 357 -8.40 -7.95 -15.32
C LEU A 357 -7.90 -7.65 -16.74
N ARG A 358 -8.09 -6.42 -17.24
CA ARG A 358 -7.53 -5.97 -18.52
C ARG A 358 -6.01 -6.06 -18.53
N ASN A 359 -5.36 -5.61 -17.47
CA ASN A 359 -3.89 -5.66 -17.36
C ASN A 359 -3.36 -7.10 -17.28
N ALA A 360 -4.12 -8.01 -16.66
CA ALA A 360 -3.77 -9.42 -16.55
C ALA A 360 -4.14 -10.26 -17.79
N GLY A 361 -4.82 -9.68 -18.80
CA GLY A 361 -5.32 -10.41 -19.97
C GLY A 361 -6.40 -11.45 -19.62
N SER A 362 -7.13 -11.26 -18.52
CA SER A 362 -8.15 -12.20 -18.05
C SER A 362 -9.51 -11.91 -18.66
N HIS A 363 -10.23 -12.96 -19.07
CA HIS A 363 -11.59 -12.87 -19.63
C HIS A 363 -12.69 -13.10 -18.58
N LEU A 364 -12.37 -12.99 -17.28
CA LEU A 364 -13.36 -13.12 -16.22
C LEU A 364 -14.50 -12.10 -16.39
N ARG A 365 -15.74 -12.58 -16.37
CA ARG A 365 -16.93 -11.71 -16.43
C ARG A 365 -17.25 -11.14 -15.05
N VAL A 366 -17.13 -9.82 -14.92
CA VAL A 366 -17.61 -9.05 -13.75
C VAL A 366 -18.94 -8.41 -14.12
N VAL A 367 -19.97 -8.56 -13.27
CA VAL A 367 -21.32 -8.05 -13.52
C VAL A 367 -21.73 -7.12 -12.38
N PRO A 368 -21.76 -5.79 -12.60
CA PRO A 368 -22.25 -4.84 -11.61
C PRO A 368 -23.78 -4.80 -11.61
N ILE A 369 -24.39 -4.96 -10.44
CA ILE A 369 -25.84 -4.87 -10.24
C ILE A 369 -26.13 -3.87 -9.13
N LEU A 370 -26.71 -2.73 -9.52
CA LEU A 370 -27.24 -1.76 -8.56
C LEU A 370 -28.55 -2.30 -7.97
N GLY A 371 -28.61 -2.44 -6.64
CA GLY A 371 -29.77 -2.98 -5.95
C GLY A 371 -29.62 -2.98 -4.42
N SER A 372 -30.75 -2.96 -3.72
CA SER A 372 -30.79 -3.05 -2.27
C SER A 372 -31.19 -4.46 -1.84
N VAL A 373 -30.57 -4.97 -0.77
CA VAL A 373 -30.96 -6.25 -0.15
C VAL A 373 -32.36 -6.22 0.47
N ARG A 374 -32.94 -5.02 0.65
CA ARG A 374 -34.34 -4.83 1.03
C ARG A 374 -35.32 -5.26 -0.07
N ASN A 375 -34.85 -5.39 -1.32
CA ASN A 375 -35.69 -5.78 -2.45
C ASN A 375 -35.51 -7.28 -2.76
N GLN A 376 -36.39 -8.10 -2.19
CA GLN A 376 -36.34 -9.56 -2.33
C GLN A 376 -36.54 -10.06 -3.76
N SER A 377 -37.44 -9.44 -4.54
CA SER A 377 -37.67 -9.87 -5.93
C SER A 377 -36.44 -9.63 -6.78
N ARG A 378 -35.79 -8.46 -6.62
CA ARG A 378 -34.54 -8.16 -7.31
C ARG A 378 -33.42 -9.13 -6.97
N LEU A 379 -33.27 -9.51 -5.70
CA LEU A 379 -32.30 -10.53 -5.29
C LEU A 379 -32.58 -11.86 -5.97
N PHE A 380 -33.84 -12.30 -5.98
CA PHE A 380 -34.24 -13.55 -6.63
C PHE A 380 -34.02 -13.52 -8.14
N ASP A 381 -34.40 -12.44 -8.82
CA ASP A 381 -34.22 -12.29 -10.27
C ASP A 381 -32.74 -12.37 -10.66
N VAL A 382 -31.86 -11.75 -9.88
CA VAL A 382 -30.41 -11.80 -10.10
C VAL A 382 -29.85 -13.20 -9.82
N MET A 383 -30.18 -13.79 -8.68
CA MET A 383 -29.65 -15.12 -8.32
C MET A 383 -30.09 -16.19 -9.33
N SER A 384 -31.35 -16.13 -9.78
CA SER A 384 -31.92 -17.07 -10.75
C SER A 384 -31.40 -16.85 -12.18
N SER A 385 -31.39 -15.60 -12.67
CA SER A 385 -30.99 -15.29 -14.06
C SER A 385 -29.54 -15.65 -14.34
N TRP A 386 -28.65 -15.47 -13.37
CA TRP A 386 -27.22 -15.83 -13.50
C TRP A 386 -26.87 -17.20 -12.93
N LYS A 387 -27.83 -17.93 -12.35
CA LYS A 387 -27.63 -19.24 -11.71
C LYS A 387 -26.51 -19.19 -10.67
N VAL A 388 -26.62 -18.25 -9.74
CA VAL A 388 -25.64 -18.03 -8.67
C VAL A 388 -25.48 -19.31 -7.84
N SER A 389 -24.24 -19.73 -7.62
CA SER A 389 -23.92 -20.94 -6.84
C SER A 389 -23.52 -20.61 -5.40
N THR A 390 -22.82 -19.49 -5.21
CA THR A 390 -22.31 -19.04 -3.91
C THR A 390 -22.61 -17.57 -3.71
N VAL A 391 -23.16 -17.22 -2.55
CA VAL A 391 -23.40 -15.84 -2.12
C VAL A 391 -22.54 -15.52 -0.90
N TYR A 392 -21.76 -14.45 -0.97
CA TYR A 392 -21.12 -13.83 0.19
C TYR A 392 -21.89 -12.55 0.56
N HIS A 393 -22.59 -12.59 1.69
CA HIS A 393 -23.49 -11.53 2.14
C HIS A 393 -22.78 -10.56 3.10
N ALA A 394 -22.23 -9.47 2.56
CA ALA A 394 -21.51 -8.43 3.30
C ALA A 394 -22.28 -7.09 3.44
N ALA A 395 -23.52 -7.01 2.96
CA ALA A 395 -24.33 -5.79 3.03
C ALA A 395 -24.94 -5.64 4.43
N ALA A 396 -24.52 -4.61 5.19
CA ALA A 396 -25.08 -4.27 6.49
C ALA A 396 -24.72 -2.83 6.90
N TYR A 397 -25.53 -2.24 7.79
CA TYR A 397 -25.16 -1.06 8.56
C TYR A 397 -24.41 -1.49 9.82
N LYS A 398 -23.22 -0.93 10.02
CA LYS A 398 -22.29 -1.34 11.09
C LYS A 398 -22.03 -0.29 12.18
N HIS A 399 -22.41 0.97 11.95
CA HIS A 399 -22.07 2.07 12.86
C HIS A 399 -23.00 2.06 14.07
N VAL A 400 -22.52 1.57 15.22
CA VAL A 400 -23.32 1.45 16.46
C VAL A 400 -24.10 2.73 16.79
N PRO A 401 -23.47 3.92 16.94
CA PRO A 401 -24.23 5.12 17.32
C PRO A 401 -25.24 5.58 16.26
N MET A 402 -24.99 5.26 14.98
CA MET A 402 -25.90 5.61 13.89
C MET A 402 -27.13 4.70 13.89
N VAL A 403 -26.91 3.39 14.11
CA VAL A 403 -28.00 2.41 14.16
C VAL A 403 -28.83 2.56 15.44
N GLU A 404 -28.21 2.88 16.58
CA GLU A 404 -28.93 3.23 17.82
C GLU A 404 -29.89 4.42 17.63
N ARG A 405 -29.52 5.37 16.76
CA ARG A 405 -30.32 6.56 16.44
C ARG A 405 -31.34 6.35 15.32
N ASN A 406 -31.29 5.21 14.64
CA ASN A 406 -32.11 4.87 13.48
C ASN A 406 -32.51 3.39 13.56
N ILE A 407 -33.25 3.03 14.61
CA ILE A 407 -33.48 1.63 15.01
C ILE A 407 -34.17 0.84 13.90
N ALA A 408 -35.26 1.40 13.36
CA ALA A 408 -36.03 0.79 12.28
C ALA A 408 -35.16 0.46 11.05
N GLU A 409 -34.33 1.40 10.61
CA GLU A 409 -33.46 1.23 9.45
C GLU A 409 -32.37 0.17 9.68
N GLY A 410 -31.82 0.10 10.89
CA GLY A 410 -30.91 -0.97 11.30
C GLY A 410 -31.56 -2.35 11.17
N ILE A 411 -32.77 -2.51 11.71
CA ILE A 411 -33.48 -3.79 11.70
C ILE A 411 -33.89 -4.19 10.27
N VAL A 412 -34.49 -3.26 9.52
CA VAL A 412 -34.94 -3.52 8.14
C VAL A 412 -33.76 -3.88 7.24
N ASN A 413 -32.63 -3.17 7.35
CA ASN A 413 -31.48 -3.46 6.49
C ASN A 413 -30.73 -4.72 6.92
N ASN A 414 -30.41 -4.88 8.21
CA ASN A 414 -29.55 -5.97 8.66
C ASN A 414 -30.32 -7.27 8.87
N THR A 415 -31.50 -7.23 9.48
CA THR A 415 -32.30 -8.44 9.77
C THR A 415 -33.14 -8.83 8.55
N PHE A 416 -34.06 -7.96 8.14
CA PHE A 416 -34.97 -8.28 7.04
C PHE A 416 -34.24 -8.34 5.69
N GLY A 417 -33.23 -7.51 5.46
CA GLY A 417 -32.36 -7.62 4.28
C GLY A 417 -31.63 -8.98 4.20
N THR A 418 -31.12 -9.49 5.32
CA THR A 418 -30.52 -10.83 5.38
C THR A 418 -31.57 -11.91 5.13
N LEU A 419 -32.74 -11.81 5.76
CA LEU A 419 -33.86 -12.73 5.55
C LEU A 419 -34.27 -12.79 4.07
N TYR A 420 -34.41 -11.63 3.42
CA TYR A 420 -34.78 -11.56 2.02
C TYR A 420 -33.71 -12.17 1.11
N ALA A 421 -32.42 -11.91 1.38
CA ALA A 421 -31.31 -12.52 0.67
C ALA A 421 -31.26 -14.06 0.85
N ALA A 422 -31.46 -14.55 2.07
CA ALA A 422 -31.49 -15.99 2.37
C ALA A 422 -32.66 -16.69 1.67
N GLN A 423 -33.87 -16.12 1.72
CA GLN A 423 -35.03 -16.67 1.03
C GLN A 423 -34.91 -16.60 -0.50
N ALA A 424 -34.31 -15.54 -1.04
CA ALA A 424 -34.01 -15.46 -2.48
C ALA A 424 -33.00 -16.54 -2.90
N ALA A 425 -31.98 -16.77 -2.09
CA ALA A 425 -30.96 -17.80 -2.32
C ALA A 425 -31.57 -19.22 -2.31
N LEU A 426 -32.41 -19.51 -1.31
CA LEU A 426 -33.19 -20.77 -1.23
C LEU A 426 -34.01 -20.99 -2.50
N ARG A 427 -34.82 -20.00 -2.88
CA ARG A 427 -35.70 -20.09 -4.05
C ARG A 427 -34.93 -20.25 -5.36
N ALA A 428 -33.76 -19.61 -5.47
CA ALA A 428 -32.92 -19.68 -6.66
C ALA A 428 -32.04 -20.95 -6.71
N GLY A 429 -32.05 -21.79 -5.66
CA GLY A 429 -31.22 -22.99 -5.59
C GLY A 429 -29.73 -22.69 -5.40
N VAL A 430 -29.40 -21.60 -4.71
CA VAL A 430 -28.01 -21.27 -4.34
C VAL A 430 -27.48 -22.35 -3.40
N LYS A 431 -26.27 -22.85 -3.66
CA LYS A 431 -25.67 -23.95 -2.88
C LYS A 431 -25.07 -23.48 -1.56
N ASN A 432 -24.35 -22.35 -1.58
CA ASN A 432 -23.63 -21.84 -0.42
C ASN A 432 -24.01 -20.38 -0.16
N PHE A 433 -24.35 -20.05 1.09
CA PHE A 433 -24.64 -18.69 1.51
C PHE A 433 -23.85 -18.38 2.77
N VAL A 434 -22.91 -17.44 2.65
CA VAL A 434 -21.99 -17.04 3.73
C VAL A 434 -22.35 -15.64 4.21
N LEU A 435 -22.82 -15.52 5.44
CA LEU A 435 -23.09 -14.26 6.10
C LEU A 435 -21.84 -13.76 6.82
N ILE A 436 -21.44 -12.52 6.53
CA ILE A 436 -20.44 -11.80 7.31
C ILE A 436 -21.12 -11.28 8.57
N SER A 437 -20.69 -11.78 9.74
CA SER A 437 -21.17 -11.37 11.05
C SER A 437 -20.06 -10.63 11.83
N THR A 438 -20.27 -10.38 13.12
CA THR A 438 -19.39 -9.56 13.97
C THR A 438 -19.39 -10.08 15.40
N ASP A 439 -18.29 -9.87 16.11
CA ASP A 439 -18.19 -10.00 17.58
C ASP A 439 -19.34 -9.31 18.34
N LYS A 440 -19.86 -8.19 17.82
CA LYS A 440 -20.96 -7.43 18.46
C LYS A 440 -22.29 -8.19 18.50
N ALA A 441 -22.42 -9.30 17.75
CA ALA A 441 -23.57 -10.20 17.83
C ALA A 441 -23.53 -11.11 19.07
N VAL A 442 -22.39 -11.19 19.76
CA VAL A 442 -22.18 -11.96 20.99
C VAL A 442 -22.64 -11.13 22.19
N ARG A 443 -23.67 -11.62 22.91
CA ARG A 443 -24.30 -10.94 24.07
C ARG A 443 -24.48 -9.43 23.83
N PRO A 444 -25.24 -9.04 22.79
CA PRO A 444 -25.22 -7.67 22.31
C PRO A 444 -25.73 -6.67 23.36
N THR A 445 -25.13 -5.49 23.41
CA THR A 445 -25.60 -4.36 24.25
C THR A 445 -26.20 -3.23 23.40
N ASN A 446 -26.23 -3.42 22.09
CA ASN A 446 -26.69 -2.45 21.10
C ASN A 446 -27.53 -3.10 20.00
N ILE A 447 -28.43 -2.32 19.42
CA ILE A 447 -29.33 -2.66 18.31
C ILE A 447 -28.53 -3.18 17.10
N MET A 448 -27.40 -2.58 16.76
CA MET A 448 -26.59 -3.04 15.63
C MET A 448 -26.18 -4.51 15.81
N GLY A 449 -25.60 -4.85 16.95
CA GLY A 449 -25.24 -6.21 17.34
C GLY A 449 -26.46 -7.14 17.38
N SER A 450 -27.56 -6.71 17.99
CA SER A 450 -28.80 -7.50 18.07
C SER A 450 -29.38 -7.83 16.69
N THR A 451 -29.36 -6.89 15.75
CA THR A 451 -29.81 -7.15 14.37
C THR A 451 -28.92 -8.15 13.64
N LYS A 452 -27.60 -8.13 13.90
CA LYS A 452 -26.67 -9.12 13.34
C LYS A 452 -26.88 -10.49 13.98
N ARG A 453 -27.13 -10.56 15.29
CA ARG A 453 -27.47 -11.82 15.96
C ARG A 453 -28.79 -12.40 15.45
N LEU A 454 -29.80 -11.56 15.23
CA LEU A 454 -31.07 -12.00 14.66
C LEU A 454 -30.91 -12.49 13.21
N ALA A 455 -30.03 -11.84 12.42
CA ALA A 455 -29.66 -12.31 11.09
C ALA A 455 -28.99 -13.70 11.12
N GLU A 456 -28.14 -13.99 12.11
CA GLU A 456 -27.61 -15.34 12.30
C GLU A 456 -28.72 -16.34 12.63
N LEU A 457 -29.63 -16.01 13.56
CA LEU A 457 -30.75 -16.87 13.93
C LEU A 457 -31.65 -17.20 12.74
N VAL A 458 -31.89 -16.25 11.84
CA VAL A 458 -32.63 -16.49 10.59
C VAL A 458 -31.96 -17.58 9.76
N LEU A 459 -30.63 -17.50 9.59
CA LEU A 459 -29.89 -18.50 8.81
C LEU A 459 -29.84 -19.86 9.52
N GLN A 460 -29.66 -19.90 10.84
CA GLN A 460 -29.67 -21.14 11.63
C GLN A 460 -31.03 -21.83 11.54
N ALA A 461 -32.11 -21.08 11.77
CA ALA A 461 -33.48 -21.60 11.73
C ALA A 461 -33.85 -22.13 10.34
N LEU A 462 -33.52 -21.39 9.28
CA LEU A 462 -33.72 -21.87 7.91
C LEU A 462 -32.87 -23.11 7.62
N ALA A 463 -31.60 -23.15 8.04
CA ALA A 463 -30.73 -24.31 7.85
C ALA A 463 -31.24 -25.58 8.53
N SER A 464 -31.92 -25.45 9.67
CA SER A 464 -32.52 -26.57 10.40
C SER A 464 -33.80 -27.13 9.79
N GLU A 465 -34.41 -26.41 8.84
CA GLU A 465 -35.70 -26.76 8.25
C GLU A 465 -35.53 -27.26 6.80
N ALA A 466 -36.05 -28.44 6.50
CA ALA A 466 -35.91 -29.05 5.18
C ALA A 466 -36.91 -28.48 4.16
N MET A 467 -38.09 -28.09 4.62
CA MET A 467 -39.19 -27.59 3.79
C MET A 467 -39.78 -26.29 4.38
N PRO A 468 -38.99 -25.22 4.54
CA PRO A 468 -39.48 -24.00 5.17
C PRO A 468 -40.58 -23.32 4.35
N GLN A 469 -41.65 -22.90 5.05
CA GLN A 469 -42.58 -21.91 4.52
C GLN A 469 -41.96 -20.53 4.66
N LEU A 470 -41.72 -19.87 3.52
CA LEU A 470 -40.98 -18.61 3.48
C LEU A 470 -41.78 -17.44 4.08
N TYR A 471 -41.10 -16.56 4.83
CA TYR A 471 -41.69 -15.35 5.40
C TYR A 471 -42.23 -14.44 4.29
N GLY A 472 -43.40 -13.85 4.53
CA GLY A 472 -44.06 -12.90 3.62
C GLY A 472 -44.80 -13.53 2.44
N ARG A 473 -44.85 -14.86 2.32
CA ARG A 473 -45.67 -15.55 1.31
C ARG A 473 -47.01 -16.00 1.87
N SER A 474 -48.08 -15.62 1.20
CA SER A 474 -49.46 -16.00 1.54
C SER A 474 -49.92 -17.31 0.90
N ASP A 475 -49.15 -17.88 -0.03
CA ASP A 475 -49.52 -19.08 -0.79
C ASP A 475 -49.28 -20.40 -0.04
N GLY A 476 -48.71 -20.37 1.16
CA GLY A 476 -48.52 -21.54 2.01
C GLY A 476 -47.50 -22.55 1.50
N GLN A 477 -46.82 -22.29 0.37
CA GLN A 477 -45.93 -23.28 -0.24
C GLN A 477 -44.60 -23.38 0.47
N ALA A 478 -44.29 -24.59 0.94
CA ALA A 478 -42.98 -24.95 1.44
C ALA A 478 -41.95 -25.00 0.30
N THR A 479 -40.73 -24.54 0.56
CA THR A 479 -39.61 -24.56 -0.40
C THR A 479 -38.55 -25.51 0.09
N ALA A 480 -38.10 -26.46 -0.73
CA ALA A 480 -37.02 -27.37 -0.35
C ALA A 480 -35.72 -26.60 -0.07
N ASN A 481 -35.13 -26.84 1.09
CA ASN A 481 -33.86 -26.25 1.47
C ASN A 481 -32.69 -27.11 0.98
N GLY A 482 -31.97 -26.59 -0.02
CA GLY A 482 -30.68 -27.13 -0.47
C GLY A 482 -29.51 -26.18 -0.24
N THR A 483 -29.70 -25.09 0.51
CA THR A 483 -28.69 -24.04 0.71
C THR A 483 -27.94 -24.27 2.02
N ARG A 484 -26.61 -24.39 1.93
CA ARG A 484 -25.72 -24.39 3.09
C ARG A 484 -25.52 -22.96 3.58
N PHE A 485 -26.17 -22.62 4.69
CA PHE A 485 -25.98 -21.36 5.38
C PHE A 485 -24.78 -21.42 6.33
N THR A 486 -23.97 -20.38 6.33
CA THR A 486 -22.79 -20.27 7.19
C THR A 486 -22.62 -18.84 7.65
N MET A 487 -22.26 -18.65 8.91
CA MET A 487 -22.02 -17.34 9.51
C MET A 487 -20.56 -17.27 9.95
N VAL A 488 -19.90 -16.13 9.72
CA VAL A 488 -18.51 -15.92 10.14
C VAL A 488 -18.41 -14.67 10.99
N ARG A 489 -18.09 -14.82 12.28
CA ARG A 489 -17.85 -13.73 13.22
C ARG A 489 -16.37 -13.40 13.29
N PHE A 490 -16.09 -12.11 13.30
CA PHE A 490 -14.76 -11.57 13.61
C PHE A 490 -14.89 -10.18 14.22
N GLY A 491 -13.79 -9.70 14.78
CA GLY A 491 -13.72 -8.41 15.45
C GLY A 491 -13.56 -7.23 14.50
N ASN A 492 -12.87 -6.19 14.97
CA ASN A 492 -12.65 -5.02 14.14
C ASN A 492 -11.64 -5.32 13.04
N VAL A 493 -11.79 -4.59 11.94
CA VAL A 493 -10.88 -4.70 10.80
C VAL A 493 -10.22 -3.36 10.54
N LEU A 494 -8.90 -3.39 10.42
CA LEU A 494 -8.05 -2.20 10.31
C LEU A 494 -8.39 -1.37 9.06
N GLY A 495 -8.34 -0.05 9.20
CA GLY A 495 -8.55 0.88 8.08
C GLY A 495 -9.95 0.84 7.46
N SER A 496 -10.90 0.10 8.03
CA SER A 496 -12.26 0.04 7.48
C SER A 496 -12.97 1.39 7.56
N SER A 497 -13.91 1.65 6.65
CA SER A 497 -14.60 2.94 6.53
C SER A 497 -15.24 3.35 7.86
N GLY A 498 -14.98 4.60 8.28
CA GLY A 498 -15.52 5.17 9.51
C GLY A 498 -15.05 4.51 10.81
N SER A 499 -13.92 3.81 10.81
CA SER A 499 -13.30 3.24 12.01
C SER A 499 -12.45 4.28 12.77
N VAL A 500 -11.96 3.89 13.95
CA VAL A 500 -11.20 4.76 14.87
C VAL A 500 -9.86 5.22 14.27
N ILE A 501 -9.23 4.41 13.44
CA ILE A 501 -7.89 4.71 12.89
C ILE A 501 -7.91 5.86 11.89
N PRO A 502 -8.79 5.88 10.87
CA PRO A 502 -8.99 7.07 10.03
C PRO A 502 -9.31 8.34 10.83
N LEU A 503 -10.09 8.22 11.92
CA LEU A 503 -10.41 9.34 12.80
C LEU A 503 -9.17 9.88 13.50
N PHE A 504 -8.34 8.99 14.09
CA PHE A 504 -7.08 9.39 14.73
C PHE A 504 -6.13 10.06 13.76
N ARG A 505 -5.93 9.49 12.54
CA ARG A 505 -5.12 10.13 11.50
C ARG A 505 -5.64 11.53 11.16
N GLN A 506 -6.95 11.71 11.05
CA GLN A 506 -7.54 13.01 10.78
C GLN A 506 -7.34 14.00 11.95
N GLN A 507 -7.50 13.54 13.19
CA GLN A 507 -7.32 14.36 14.39
C GLN A 507 -5.86 14.79 14.55
N ILE A 508 -4.92 13.87 14.39
CA ILE A 508 -3.48 14.14 14.45
C ILE A 508 -3.07 15.17 13.39
N ARG A 509 -3.52 15.01 12.14
CA ARG A 509 -3.26 15.98 11.06
C ARG A 509 -3.84 17.36 11.32
N LYS A 510 -4.87 17.48 12.16
CA LYS A 510 -5.48 18.75 12.57
C LYS A 510 -4.83 19.36 13.82
N GLY A 511 -3.83 18.71 14.41
CA GLY A 511 -3.16 19.15 15.65
C GLY A 511 -3.79 18.62 16.94
N GLY A 512 -4.69 17.64 16.86
CA GLY A 512 -5.38 17.07 18.02
C GLY A 512 -6.53 17.93 18.56
N PRO A 513 -7.08 17.58 19.74
CA PRO A 513 -6.77 16.38 20.53
C PRO A 513 -7.24 15.09 19.82
N VAL A 514 -6.64 13.96 20.20
CA VAL A 514 -7.12 12.63 19.80
C VAL A 514 -8.16 12.17 20.81
N THR A 515 -9.34 11.76 20.35
CA THR A 515 -10.46 11.43 21.23
C THR A 515 -10.60 9.92 21.42
N VAL A 516 -10.40 9.43 22.64
CA VAL A 516 -10.61 8.03 23.02
C VAL A 516 -11.88 7.94 23.87
N THR A 517 -12.71 6.92 23.68
CA THR A 517 -13.98 6.84 24.42
C THR A 517 -13.76 6.50 25.89
N HIS A 518 -12.90 5.53 26.20
CA HIS A 518 -12.57 5.14 27.56
C HIS A 518 -11.11 4.67 27.69
N PRO A 519 -10.39 4.95 28.79
CA PRO A 519 -8.98 4.56 28.97
C PRO A 519 -8.73 3.05 28.83
N ASP A 520 -9.66 2.24 29.33
CA ASP A 520 -9.53 0.78 29.33
C ASP A 520 -10.20 0.07 28.14
N ILE A 521 -10.69 0.80 27.14
CA ILE A 521 -11.38 0.18 26.02
C ILE A 521 -10.40 -0.62 25.15
N THR A 522 -10.73 -1.88 24.88
CA THR A 522 -9.93 -2.76 24.02
C THR A 522 -10.73 -3.25 22.82
N ARG A 523 -10.05 -3.49 21.70
CA ARG A 523 -10.65 -4.12 20.52
C ARG A 523 -9.71 -5.15 19.91
N TYR A 524 -10.30 -6.22 19.39
CA TYR A 524 -9.61 -7.18 18.54
C TYR A 524 -9.46 -6.62 17.13
N PHE A 525 -8.31 -6.84 16.51
CA PHE A 525 -8.03 -6.35 15.17
C PHE A 525 -7.46 -7.42 14.26
N MET A 526 -7.80 -7.30 12.99
CA MET A 526 -7.27 -8.08 11.89
C MET A 526 -7.22 -7.20 10.65
N THR A 527 -6.42 -7.55 9.66
CA THR A 527 -6.36 -6.82 8.38
C THR A 527 -7.57 -7.15 7.51
N ILE A 528 -7.95 -6.23 6.60
CA ILE A 528 -9.06 -6.46 5.65
C ILE A 528 -8.81 -7.69 4.77
N PRO A 529 -7.62 -7.85 4.14
CA PRO A 529 -7.31 -9.03 3.33
C PRO A 529 -7.39 -10.34 4.11
N GLU A 530 -6.84 -10.38 5.32
CA GLU A 530 -6.84 -11.58 6.16
C GLU A 530 -8.27 -11.99 6.56
N ALA A 531 -9.09 -11.04 7.00
CA ALA A 531 -10.49 -11.31 7.36
C ALA A 531 -11.28 -11.86 6.16
N ALA A 532 -11.14 -11.25 4.98
CA ALA A 532 -11.80 -11.72 3.76
C ALA A 532 -11.33 -13.14 3.37
N GLN A 533 -10.03 -13.44 3.50
CA GLN A 533 -9.48 -14.76 3.21
C GLN A 533 -10.01 -15.84 4.15
N LEU A 534 -10.06 -15.55 5.46
CA LEU A 534 -10.59 -16.49 6.45
C LEU A 534 -12.11 -16.68 6.29
N VAL A 535 -12.86 -15.65 5.90
CA VAL A 535 -14.29 -15.77 5.58
C VAL A 535 -14.54 -16.71 4.41
N ILE A 536 -13.74 -16.60 3.33
CA ILE A 536 -13.84 -17.51 2.18
C ILE A 536 -13.58 -18.95 2.61
N GLN A 537 -12.54 -19.18 3.41
CA GLN A 537 -12.18 -20.52 3.87
C GLN A 537 -13.24 -21.11 4.82
N ALA A 538 -13.76 -20.31 5.76
CA ALA A 538 -14.85 -20.71 6.64
C ALA A 538 -16.12 -21.12 5.86
N GLY A 539 -16.49 -20.33 4.84
CA GLY A 539 -17.62 -20.64 3.97
C GLY A 539 -17.51 -21.98 3.24
N SER A 540 -16.28 -22.41 2.93
CA SER A 540 -16.00 -23.71 2.30
C SER A 540 -16.09 -24.92 3.25
N MET A 541 -16.04 -24.69 4.56
CA MET A 541 -16.07 -25.72 5.61
C MET A 541 -17.45 -25.95 6.24
N GLY A 542 -18.43 -25.07 6.04
CA GLY A 542 -19.73 -25.14 6.75
C GLY A 542 -20.58 -26.34 6.35
N ALA A 543 -21.08 -27.14 7.28
CA ALA A 543 -22.08 -28.17 7.02
C ALA A 543 -23.50 -27.61 6.81
N GLY A 544 -23.77 -26.40 7.32
CA GLY A 544 -25.07 -25.74 7.29
C GLY A 544 -25.53 -25.35 8.70
N GLY A 545 -25.85 -24.08 8.90
CA GLY A 545 -26.20 -23.53 10.22
C GLY A 545 -25.00 -23.20 11.12
N ASP A 546 -23.76 -23.45 10.65
CA ASP A 546 -22.55 -23.23 11.44
C ASP A 546 -22.27 -21.75 11.68
N VAL A 547 -21.85 -21.44 12.90
CA VAL A 547 -21.30 -20.14 13.29
C VAL A 547 -19.80 -20.31 13.48
N PHE A 548 -19.01 -19.80 12.54
CA PHE A 548 -17.56 -19.75 12.66
C PHE A 548 -17.10 -18.48 13.36
N VAL A 549 -16.01 -18.59 14.11
CA VAL A 549 -15.38 -17.51 14.84
C VAL A 549 -13.90 -17.50 14.47
N LEU A 550 -13.42 -16.35 14.01
CA LEU A 550 -12.01 -16.19 13.65
C LEU A 550 -11.18 -15.93 14.91
N ASP A 551 -10.03 -16.58 15.00
CA ASP A 551 -9.02 -16.21 15.99
C ASP A 551 -8.44 -14.83 15.62
N MET A 552 -8.59 -13.88 16.54
CA MET A 552 -8.16 -12.50 16.34
C MET A 552 -6.81 -12.20 17.01
N GLY A 553 -6.26 -13.13 17.79
CA GLY A 553 -5.13 -12.91 18.68
C GLY A 553 -5.49 -12.01 19.87
N GLU A 554 -4.48 -11.35 20.42
CA GLU A 554 -4.63 -10.50 21.61
C GLU A 554 -5.40 -9.19 21.33
N PRO A 555 -6.24 -8.72 22.27
CA PRO A 555 -6.94 -7.46 22.14
C PRO A 555 -5.99 -6.27 22.35
N VAL A 556 -6.23 -5.18 21.60
CA VAL A 556 -5.41 -3.95 21.66
C VAL A 556 -6.15 -2.85 22.42
N LYS A 557 -5.49 -2.20 23.39
CA LYS A 557 -6.01 -1.00 24.07
C LYS A 557 -6.03 0.19 23.10
N ILE A 558 -7.18 0.84 22.96
CA ILE A 558 -7.34 1.96 22.02
C ILE A 558 -6.55 3.20 22.48
N SER A 559 -6.38 3.39 23.78
CA SER A 559 -5.51 4.44 24.35
C SER A 559 -4.05 4.26 23.91
N GLN A 560 -3.50 3.05 24.05
CA GLN A 560 -2.15 2.73 23.59
C GLN A 560 -2.02 2.88 22.06
N LEU A 561 -3.05 2.51 21.31
CA LEU A 561 -3.07 2.69 19.87
C LEU A 561 -3.00 4.19 19.48
N ALA A 562 -3.76 5.04 20.18
CA ALA A 562 -3.73 6.49 19.99
C ALA A 562 -2.34 7.07 20.28
N GLU A 563 -1.73 6.68 21.40
CA GLU A 563 -0.37 7.10 21.79
C GLU A 563 0.66 6.73 20.73
N LYS A 564 0.67 5.46 20.30
CA LYS A 564 1.57 4.98 19.24
C LYS A 564 1.40 5.76 17.94
N MET A 565 0.15 6.04 17.53
CA MET A 565 -0.11 6.80 16.30
C MET A 565 0.38 8.25 16.38
N VAL A 566 0.27 8.90 17.54
CA VAL A 566 0.81 10.25 17.77
C VAL A 566 2.34 10.23 17.67
N GLN A 567 2.99 9.29 18.35
CA GLN A 567 4.46 9.13 18.36
C GLN A 567 5.03 8.83 16.98
N LEU A 568 4.42 7.90 16.24
CA LEU A 568 4.79 7.57 14.86
C LEU A 568 4.65 8.76 13.90
N SER A 569 3.79 9.73 14.26
CA SER A 569 3.64 10.98 13.52
C SER A 569 4.70 12.02 13.89
N GLY A 570 5.73 11.65 14.66
CA GLY A 570 6.81 12.54 15.10
C GLY A 570 6.37 13.56 16.15
N LEU A 571 5.21 13.32 16.78
CA LEU A 571 4.60 14.22 17.75
C LEU A 571 4.61 13.57 19.14
N SER A 572 4.74 14.39 20.16
CA SER A 572 4.73 13.96 21.55
C SER A 572 3.31 13.97 22.13
N VAL A 573 2.99 12.97 22.95
CA VAL A 573 1.73 12.92 23.69
C VAL A 573 1.78 13.88 24.88
N ARG A 574 0.79 14.78 24.97
CA ARG A 574 0.57 15.62 26.13
C ARG A 574 -0.02 14.80 27.26
N SER A 575 0.70 14.70 28.36
CA SER A 575 0.33 13.89 29.52
C SER A 575 0.72 14.59 30.82
N ALA A 576 0.31 14.05 31.97
CA ALA A 576 0.74 14.54 33.28
C ALA A 576 2.28 14.54 33.45
N ARG A 577 3.01 13.71 32.69
CA ARG A 577 4.48 13.65 32.69
C ARG A 577 5.12 14.56 31.63
N ASN A 578 4.35 15.00 30.63
CA ASN A 578 4.80 15.86 29.53
C ASN A 578 3.73 16.91 29.23
N LEU A 579 3.70 17.98 30.04
CA LEU A 579 2.68 19.04 29.92
C LEU A 579 2.83 19.85 28.62
N ASP A 580 4.06 19.95 28.10
CA ASP A 580 4.39 20.67 26.86
C ASP A 580 4.23 19.80 25.60
N GLY A 581 3.61 18.62 25.72
CA GLY A 581 3.40 17.71 24.59
C GLY A 581 2.53 18.31 23.48
N ASP A 582 2.73 17.84 22.25
CA ASP A 582 2.09 18.37 21.05
C ASP A 582 0.57 18.07 21.02
N ILE A 583 0.19 16.81 21.26
CA ILE A 583 -1.18 16.33 21.11
C ILE A 583 -1.69 15.74 22.43
N ALA A 584 -2.83 16.23 22.92
CA ALA A 584 -3.54 15.63 24.05
C ALA A 584 -4.42 14.45 23.61
N ILE A 585 -4.56 13.47 24.52
CA ILE A 585 -5.56 12.40 24.41
C ILE A 585 -6.71 12.75 25.36
N GLU A 586 -7.90 12.94 24.80
CA GLU A 586 -9.09 13.30 25.57
C GLU A 586 -10.06 12.13 25.65
N PHE A 587 -10.52 11.84 26.86
CA PHE A 587 -11.50 10.80 27.12
C PHE A 587 -12.92 11.35 27.01
N THR A 588 -13.68 10.91 26.00
CA THR A 588 -15.02 11.46 25.71
C THR A 588 -16.16 10.72 26.40
N GLY A 589 -15.87 9.62 27.11
CA GLY A 589 -16.87 8.69 27.64
C GLY A 589 -17.30 7.65 26.60
N LEU A 590 -17.85 6.54 27.10
CA LEU A 590 -18.47 5.51 26.26
C LEU A 590 -19.71 6.06 25.57
N ARG A 591 -19.88 5.67 24.30
CA ARG A 591 -21.06 6.04 23.52
C ARG A 591 -22.21 5.07 23.80
N PRO A 592 -23.46 5.46 23.50
CA PRO A 592 -24.60 4.58 23.72
C PRO A 592 -24.42 3.20 23.07
N GLY A 593 -24.64 2.15 23.86
CA GLY A 593 -24.51 0.75 23.42
C GLY A 593 -23.08 0.27 23.13
N GLU A 594 -22.05 1.06 23.43
CA GLU A 594 -20.65 0.69 23.22
C GLU A 594 -20.08 -0.11 24.40
N LYS A 595 -19.53 -1.30 24.12
CA LYS A 595 -18.88 -2.13 25.13
C LYS A 595 -17.47 -1.65 25.46
N LEU A 596 -17.07 -1.83 26.72
CA LEU A 596 -15.68 -1.64 27.13
C LEU A 596 -14.77 -2.74 26.55
N TYR A 597 -15.23 -4.00 26.63
CA TYR A 597 -14.55 -5.18 26.10
C TYR A 597 -15.49 -5.91 25.14
N GLU A 598 -14.99 -6.25 23.96
CA GLU A 598 -15.73 -7.13 23.03
C GLU A 598 -15.44 -8.59 23.38
N GLU A 599 -16.39 -9.46 23.07
CA GLU A 599 -16.30 -10.89 23.33
C GLU A 599 -16.45 -11.63 21.99
N LEU A 600 -15.64 -12.66 21.77
CA LEU A 600 -15.71 -13.45 20.53
C LEU A 600 -16.70 -14.61 20.63
N LEU A 601 -17.03 -15.08 21.84
CA LEU A 601 -17.79 -16.31 22.10
C LEU A 601 -18.86 -16.16 23.18
N ILE A 602 -20.00 -16.83 22.98
CA ILE A 602 -21.01 -17.02 24.03
C ILE A 602 -20.62 -18.24 24.88
N GLY A 603 -19.74 -18.05 25.86
CA GLY A 603 -19.24 -19.14 26.73
C GLY A 603 -18.14 -19.98 26.07
N ASP A 604 -17.96 -21.22 26.55
CA ASP A 604 -16.82 -22.07 26.17
C ASP A 604 -17.15 -23.13 25.09
N ASN A 605 -18.35 -23.07 24.49
CA ASN A 605 -18.83 -24.08 23.54
C ASN A 605 -18.28 -23.86 22.12
N VAL A 606 -16.97 -24.02 21.96
CA VAL A 606 -16.27 -24.01 20.68
C VAL A 606 -15.64 -25.35 20.36
N THR A 607 -15.58 -25.64 19.07
CA THR A 607 -14.90 -26.82 18.52
C THR A 607 -13.91 -26.38 17.45
N ASP A 608 -12.75 -27.02 17.41
CA ASP A 608 -11.75 -26.78 16.39
C ASP A 608 -12.25 -27.18 15.01
N THR A 609 -11.68 -26.57 13.97
CA THR A 609 -11.93 -26.93 12.58
C THR A 609 -10.65 -27.45 11.93
N GLU A 610 -10.71 -27.84 10.64
CA GLU A 610 -9.51 -28.18 9.88
C GLU A 610 -8.56 -26.99 9.63
N HIS A 611 -8.95 -25.77 10.02
CA HIS A 611 -8.13 -24.57 9.90
C HIS A 611 -7.86 -23.95 11.29
N PRO A 612 -6.59 -23.70 11.67
CA PRO A 612 -6.22 -23.31 13.04
C PRO A 612 -6.78 -21.94 13.48
N MET A 613 -6.96 -21.01 12.55
CA MET A 613 -7.53 -19.67 12.84
C MET A 613 -9.06 -19.63 12.83
N ILE A 614 -9.75 -20.76 12.63
CA ILE A 614 -11.20 -20.79 12.46
C ILE A 614 -11.74 -21.82 13.44
N MET A 615 -12.53 -21.34 14.39
CA MET A 615 -13.26 -22.17 15.35
C MET A 615 -14.74 -22.21 14.97
N ARG A 616 -15.45 -23.26 15.40
CA ARG A 616 -16.90 -23.37 15.25
C ARG A 616 -17.58 -23.23 16.61
N ALA A 617 -18.43 -22.23 16.74
CA ALA A 617 -19.25 -21.97 17.92
C ALA A 617 -20.58 -22.74 17.86
N GLN A 618 -20.95 -23.36 18.98
CA GLN A 618 -22.27 -23.97 19.15
C GLN A 618 -23.19 -22.99 19.87
N GLU A 619 -24.07 -22.38 19.10
CA GLU A 619 -24.97 -21.33 19.57
C GLU A 619 -26.40 -21.84 19.72
N LYS A 620 -27.13 -21.29 20.70
CA LYS A 620 -28.58 -21.54 20.79
C LYS A 620 -29.27 -21.05 19.52
N GLN A 621 -30.10 -21.89 18.96
CA GLN A 621 -30.90 -21.63 17.77
C GLN A 621 -32.39 -21.68 18.09
N LEU A 622 -33.20 -21.02 17.28
CA LEU A 622 -34.67 -21.03 17.35
C LEU A 622 -35.21 -21.85 16.18
N ASP A 623 -36.33 -22.53 16.37
CA ASP A 623 -37.05 -23.16 15.27
C ASP A 623 -37.63 -22.09 14.33
N TRP A 624 -37.83 -22.47 13.07
CA TRP A 624 -38.24 -21.53 12.04
C TRP A 624 -39.62 -20.94 12.28
N ASP A 625 -40.58 -21.70 12.80
CA ASP A 625 -41.94 -21.19 13.01
C ASP A 625 -42.02 -20.18 14.15
N THR A 626 -41.35 -20.45 15.27
CA THR A 626 -41.22 -19.51 16.39
C THR A 626 -40.52 -18.22 15.94
N LEU A 627 -39.42 -18.33 15.20
CA LEU A 627 -38.70 -17.16 14.71
C LEU A 627 -39.53 -16.37 13.69
N LYS A 628 -40.22 -17.06 12.78
CA LYS A 628 -41.10 -16.44 11.78
C LYS A 628 -42.24 -15.66 12.43
N ALA A 629 -42.89 -16.21 13.47
CA ALA A 629 -43.91 -15.50 14.23
C ALA A 629 -43.34 -14.23 14.90
N ALA A 630 -42.18 -14.35 15.55
CA ALA A 630 -41.52 -13.22 16.18
C ALA A 630 -41.06 -12.14 15.18
N LEU A 631 -40.69 -12.51 13.95
CA LEU A 631 -40.38 -11.57 12.88
C LEU A 631 -41.62 -10.78 12.43
N VAL A 632 -42.82 -11.37 12.46
CA VAL A 632 -44.08 -10.66 12.18
C VAL A 632 -44.39 -9.64 13.29
N GLU A 633 -44.21 -10.03 14.55
CA GLU A 633 -44.34 -9.11 15.69
C GLU A 633 -43.33 -7.95 15.56
N LEU A 634 -42.07 -8.26 15.25
CA LEU A 634 -41.02 -7.26 15.05
C LEU A 634 -41.33 -6.30 13.91
N ALA A 635 -41.85 -6.81 12.79
CA ALA A 635 -42.24 -5.97 11.65
C ALA A 635 -43.40 -5.02 12.01
N THR A 636 -44.37 -5.50 12.79
CA THR A 636 -45.49 -4.69 13.29
C THR A 636 -44.99 -3.60 14.24
N ALA A 637 -44.17 -3.97 15.24
CA ALA A 637 -43.60 -3.02 16.20
C ALA A 637 -42.78 -1.91 15.52
N ILE A 638 -42.04 -2.24 14.45
CA ILE A 638 -41.31 -1.24 13.66
C ILE A 638 -42.26 -0.33 12.89
N LYS A 639 -43.30 -0.89 12.25
CA LYS A 639 -44.29 -0.11 11.49
C LYS A 639 -45.02 0.90 12.37
N ASP A 640 -45.27 0.54 13.62
CA ASP A 640 -45.97 1.36 14.60
C ASP A 640 -45.02 2.27 15.42
N ASP A 641 -43.72 2.29 15.09
CA ASP A 641 -42.66 3.01 15.82
C ASP A 641 -42.62 2.68 17.33
N ASN A 642 -43.00 1.44 17.70
CA ASN A 642 -43.04 0.95 19.08
C ASN A 642 -41.70 0.36 19.53
N TYR A 643 -40.70 1.22 19.72
CA TYR A 643 -39.36 0.77 20.12
C TYR A 643 -39.22 0.11 21.51
N PRO A 644 -40.06 0.40 22.51
CA PRO A 644 -40.13 -0.41 23.73
C PRO A 644 -40.45 -1.88 23.43
N GLU A 645 -41.44 -2.16 22.57
CA GLU A 645 -41.78 -3.51 22.15
C GLU A 645 -40.66 -4.16 21.33
N VAL A 646 -39.99 -3.40 20.45
CA VAL A 646 -38.78 -3.89 19.76
C VAL A 646 -37.69 -4.35 20.74
N ARG A 647 -37.48 -3.63 21.86
CA ARG A 647 -36.52 -4.04 22.89
C ARG A 647 -36.96 -5.31 23.61
N GLU A 648 -38.23 -5.42 23.97
CA GLU A 648 -38.80 -6.65 24.57
C GLU A 648 -38.61 -7.85 23.64
N LEU A 649 -38.87 -7.68 22.35
CA LEU A 649 -38.62 -8.71 21.34
C LEU A 649 -37.15 -9.11 21.29
N PHE A 650 -36.21 -8.15 21.34
CA PHE A 650 -34.80 -8.48 21.43
C PHE A 650 -34.42 -9.19 22.73
N PHE A 651 -34.97 -8.80 23.89
CA PHE A 651 -34.76 -9.51 25.15
C PHE A 651 -35.20 -10.97 25.08
N ARG A 652 -36.32 -11.24 24.40
CA ARG A 652 -36.87 -12.59 24.24
C ARG A 652 -36.07 -13.44 23.24
N LEU A 653 -35.64 -12.84 22.12
CA LEU A 653 -35.07 -13.57 20.99
C LEU A 653 -33.55 -13.68 21.03
N VAL A 654 -32.87 -12.68 21.57
CA VAL A 654 -31.41 -12.53 21.46
C VAL A 654 -30.77 -12.82 22.81
N ASP A 655 -30.08 -13.95 22.89
CA ASP A 655 -29.44 -14.39 24.13
C ASP A 655 -28.37 -13.39 24.61
N GLY A 656 -28.45 -13.08 25.91
CA GLY A 656 -27.58 -12.12 26.57
C GLY A 656 -27.75 -10.66 26.13
N TYR A 657 -28.85 -10.30 25.46
CA TYR A 657 -29.15 -8.89 25.14
C TYR A 657 -29.31 -8.08 26.43
N LYS A 658 -28.44 -7.09 26.63
CA LYS A 658 -28.44 -6.18 27.79
C LYS A 658 -28.23 -4.74 27.31
N PRO A 659 -29.31 -4.02 26.98
CA PRO A 659 -29.19 -2.64 26.56
C PRO A 659 -28.96 -1.75 27.79
N ASP A 660 -27.80 -1.09 27.83
CA ASP A 660 -27.36 -0.28 28.97
C ASP A 660 -28.03 1.12 29.02
N ASP A 661 -28.59 1.58 27.91
CA ASP A 661 -29.06 2.96 27.73
C ASP A 661 -30.57 3.10 27.48
N ALA A 662 -31.06 4.32 27.59
CA ALA A 662 -32.39 4.72 27.11
C ALA A 662 -32.49 4.59 25.58
N ILE A 663 -33.72 4.59 25.05
CA ILE A 663 -33.94 4.61 23.59
C ILE A 663 -33.49 5.98 23.04
N VAL A 664 -32.47 5.96 22.17
CA VAL A 664 -31.86 7.16 21.59
C VAL A 664 -32.22 7.41 20.12
N ASP A 665 -33.25 6.72 19.62
CA ASP A 665 -33.78 6.99 18.29
C ASP A 665 -34.31 8.43 18.18
N LEU A 666 -33.87 9.14 17.14
CA LEU A 666 -34.09 10.59 17.04
C LEU A 666 -35.56 10.94 16.82
N ILE A 667 -36.29 10.14 16.05
CA ILE A 667 -37.71 10.39 15.76
C ILE A 667 -38.53 10.05 17.02
N HIS A 668 -38.19 8.95 17.69
CA HIS A 668 -38.84 8.56 18.94
C HIS A 668 -38.69 9.62 20.04
N GLN A 669 -37.47 10.13 20.23
CA GLN A 669 -37.19 11.16 21.22
C GLN A 669 -37.98 12.44 20.94
N GLN A 670 -38.02 12.89 19.70
CA GLN A 670 -38.75 14.10 19.31
C GLN A 670 -40.26 13.96 19.60
N ARG A 671 -40.87 12.82 19.23
CA ARG A 671 -42.29 12.56 19.50
C ARG A 671 -42.59 12.45 21.00
N ALA A 672 -41.67 11.92 21.80
CA ALA A 672 -41.82 11.86 23.25
C ALA A 672 -41.85 13.27 23.88
N VAL A 673 -41.05 14.20 23.37
CA VAL A 673 -41.08 15.62 23.78
C VAL A 673 -42.42 16.27 23.43
N GLU A 674 -42.93 16.03 22.22
CA GLU A 674 -44.22 16.57 21.76
C GLU A 674 -45.40 16.08 22.61
N ARG A 675 -45.42 14.79 22.97
CA ARG A 675 -46.45 14.22 23.86
C ARG A 675 -46.42 14.88 25.24
N ARG A 676 -45.24 15.02 25.85
CA ARG A 676 -45.08 15.71 27.14
C ARG A 676 -45.50 17.18 27.09
N GLY A 677 -45.23 17.85 25.96
CA GLY A 677 -45.65 19.23 25.74
C GLY A 677 -47.16 19.39 25.53
N ALA A 678 -47.82 18.39 24.95
CA ALA A 678 -49.27 18.35 24.82
C ALA A 678 -49.96 18.11 26.18
N ASP A 679 -49.44 17.17 26.98
CA ASP A 679 -49.95 16.85 28.31
C ASP A 679 -49.76 17.99 29.33
N GLN A 680 -48.82 18.91 29.10
CA GLN A 680 -48.64 20.12 29.92
C GLN A 680 -49.51 21.30 29.48
N ARG A 681 -50.11 21.23 28.28
CA ARG A 681 -51.01 22.27 27.73
C ARG A 681 -52.49 21.89 27.86
N ALA A 682 -52.78 20.59 28.03
CA ALA A 682 -54.07 20.07 28.47
C ALA A 682 -54.18 20.17 29.99
#